data_AF-A0A094PEU3-F1
#
_entry.id   AF-A0A094PEU3-F1
#
_cell.length_a   1.000
_cell.length_b   1.000
_cell.length_c   1.000
_cell.angle_alpha   90.00
_cell.angle_beta   90.00
_cell.angle_gamma   90.00
#
_symmetry.space_group_name_H-M   'P 1'
#
loop_
_entity.id
_entity.type
_entity.pdbx_description
1 polymer ?
#
loop_
_entity_poly.entity_id
_entity_poly.type
_entity_poly.pdbx_seq_one_letter_code
_entity_poly.pdbx_strand_id
1 'polypeptide(L)'
;MRPKKLAKLWASLLVFLTISSLSLTATPAAALDLGPKAKYIVSVTPSARVAVEAAIIKAGGKLDKKFHYVFDGYVIEMPRLIAGLLTKIPNVLTVEEDREVFGLSVQNTQSPTPAWGIDRVDQREKVNLPGAVSSYGYRSAGAGATIYIGDTGVYPHSDFSDRLSTSGYSAIGDGQGTVDCNGHGTHVAGTAAGTKFGLAKNAKIVPIRILDCSGRGSYSGVMAGLDWILSPENPNSKSAAVLNLSIGGPASTALNEAVLRLTNAGVTVVAAAGNESTDACTRSPASAPSAITVGSTTISDNPSSFSNQGKCVDIFAPGSNIVSAWIGSPDTTYTASGTSMASPHAAGAAAIFLGLNPKASVAQVAQFLDTESTKGAITGLKPDTVNKLLYVSPTDGGAPIVAPVVAQKSITNITHQSADILIDVNPGNAATSLSFEYGIDSTFVNKLSANVTPAIVNGSESTTASVKLFGLTASTTYSLRIIGVNESGRTVSSTGTFTTVPAPVVAPSAKVMPATNITSYGATLAGVAQAGNAATKVTFVYGTDPEFKTNTNTIAANPFEISGANNVNVSLNVFFLDGGKKYFYKLVASNSTGSTSSEVLTFETPVAPGLPPTVSTNANPLSRVVATAAFEGVVNPKGQTTKVEFLWGTDKSLTRGTSKVTIAQSPISGETDVKVIAYPKNMLPGRGIYFQFVASNTSGIAKSVIYYAIMNSETPVILNTYANQNLANGITLNSVINAMGSNTNPYFIYGTDPTLTSGTTTVATTPLAITGGVNTTVKKSLVGLASGTRYYFQTQIVPYTGPSSGQVIRGPIQTFETLKVAPTPTPTPTPTPTPTPTPTPTPTPTPTPTPTPGVDTQKPVVISGSTNPQSLEVCQTVKDISVIASDNVGITSVNLQIFNPNSSLVYSALMYKSSGTVQSGTWTNDWATSCASLIGRYRVFVQVQDAASNTTPWTELPRFTLVPSTLMDKSAPVFVSGSVAPGPITVGQTIREISARFTDDIGISTATFRITDPTGRTVATIQGFRNTGTKIDGTYRNDWATTASSPTGRYTIYVEAVDEWQKTSGLKVLGFIDINPVSSAPTPLPVPAPGDAAMKVTPYFTPTTSRSGTLISPATVSLKARNSATFLASTLFASGNNSGLLSLGHLLEVSTLTPTVCSVTGVTTWDRTAGIFTRATVNTLTAGTCSVLWKFNGSKGRAATSTTMDVKVTP
;
A
#
# COMPACT_ATOMS: atom_id res chain seq x y z
N MET A 1 -52.81 -38.47 -19.92
CA MET A 1 -52.12 -37.46 -19.08
C MET A 1 -50.80 -37.10 -19.76
N ARG A 2 -50.70 -35.95 -20.44
CA ARG A 2 -50.10 -34.65 -20.00
C ARG A 2 -48.55 -34.66 -19.87
N PRO A 3 -47.82 -33.59 -20.22
CA PRO A 3 -47.46 -33.17 -21.60
C PRO A 3 -45.96 -32.84 -21.80
N LYS A 4 -45.54 -32.60 -23.05
CA LYS A 4 -44.25 -31.97 -23.44
C LYS A 4 -44.38 -31.20 -24.77
N LYS A 5 -43.69 -30.03 -24.82
CA LYS A 5 -43.12 -29.27 -25.95
C LYS A 5 -43.92 -28.19 -26.74
N LEU A 6 -43.36 -26.97 -26.67
CA LEU A 6 -43.03 -25.97 -27.72
C LEU A 6 -44.05 -25.60 -28.83
N ALA A 7 -44.48 -24.32 -28.84
CA ALA A 7 -44.47 -23.40 -30.01
C ALA A 7 -45.07 -22.02 -29.65
N LYS A 8 -44.24 -20.95 -29.65
CA LYS A 8 -44.66 -19.55 -29.72
C LYS A 8 -43.74 -18.86 -30.73
N LEU A 9 -44.20 -18.69 -31.96
CA LEU A 9 -43.42 -18.04 -33.03
C LEU A 9 -44.33 -17.50 -34.15
N TRP A 10 -45.30 -16.64 -33.82
CA TRP A 10 -46.07 -15.86 -34.81
C TRP A 10 -46.48 -14.52 -34.20
N ALA A 11 -45.77 -13.44 -34.55
CA ALA A 11 -46.24 -12.05 -34.64
C ALA A 11 -45.04 -11.09 -34.77
N SER A 12 -44.48 -10.93 -35.97
CA SER A 12 -43.68 -9.75 -36.41
C SER A 12 -43.40 -9.82 -37.93
N LEU A 13 -44.40 -10.25 -38.70
CA LEU A 13 -44.34 -10.31 -40.17
C LEU A 13 -45.51 -9.48 -40.72
N LEU A 14 -45.48 -8.15 -40.54
CA LEU A 14 -46.59 -7.30 -40.98
C LEU A 14 -46.23 -5.87 -41.42
N VAL A 15 -45.01 -5.60 -41.90
CA VAL A 15 -44.68 -4.27 -42.47
C VAL A 15 -44.05 -4.32 -43.87
N PHE A 16 -43.81 -5.51 -44.45
CA PHE A 16 -43.22 -5.62 -45.80
C PHE A 16 -44.13 -6.22 -46.89
N LEU A 17 -45.42 -6.46 -46.60
CA LEU A 17 -46.32 -7.05 -47.60
C LEU A 17 -47.69 -6.36 -47.62
N THR A 18 -47.75 -5.19 -48.26
CA THR A 18 -49.00 -4.63 -48.82
C THR A 18 -48.70 -3.98 -50.16
N ILE A 19 -48.37 -4.79 -51.17
CA ILE A 19 -48.80 -4.56 -52.56
C ILE A 19 -49.23 -5.94 -53.08
N SER A 20 -50.53 -6.20 -52.99
CA SER A 20 -51.15 -7.45 -53.41
C SER A 20 -51.23 -7.56 -54.94
N SER A 21 -51.10 -8.80 -55.39
CA SER A 21 -51.50 -9.34 -56.69
C SER A 21 -52.71 -8.68 -57.36
N LEU A 22 -52.50 -8.19 -58.58
CA LEU A 22 -53.52 -8.11 -59.64
C LEU A 22 -52.85 -8.42 -61.00
N SER A 23 -53.56 -9.21 -61.78
CA SER A 23 -53.14 -9.90 -62.99
C SER A 23 -53.04 -8.97 -64.20
N LEU A 24 -52.16 -9.37 -65.14
CA LEU A 24 -52.17 -9.12 -66.59
C LEU A 24 -51.80 -7.73 -67.13
N THR A 25 -50.80 -7.80 -68.02
CA THR A 25 -50.37 -6.87 -69.09
C THR A 25 -49.47 -5.68 -68.75
N ALA A 26 -48.29 -5.75 -69.40
CA ALA A 26 -47.48 -4.66 -69.96
C ALA A 26 -46.59 -3.79 -69.05
N THR A 27 -45.31 -3.77 -69.47
CA THR A 27 -44.21 -2.81 -69.23
C THR A 27 -43.36 -2.94 -67.96
N PRO A 28 -42.02 -2.81 -68.08
CA PRO A 28 -41.11 -2.89 -66.95
C PRO A 28 -41.30 -1.63 -66.09
N ALA A 29 -41.83 -1.80 -64.87
CA ALA A 29 -41.81 -0.76 -63.88
C ALA A 29 -40.34 -0.44 -63.56
N ALA A 30 -39.93 0.80 -63.84
CA ALA A 30 -38.67 1.35 -63.41
C ALA A 30 -38.48 1.08 -61.91
N ALA A 31 -37.28 0.63 -61.53
CA ALA A 31 -36.91 0.49 -60.14
C ALA A 31 -37.17 1.83 -59.43
N LEU A 32 -37.96 1.78 -58.35
CA LEU A 32 -38.28 2.94 -57.53
C LEU A 32 -36.95 3.51 -56.97
N ASP A 33 -36.48 4.63 -57.53
CA ASP A 33 -35.29 5.33 -57.03
C ASP A 33 -35.65 6.05 -55.74
N LEU A 34 -35.28 5.44 -54.61
CA LEU A 34 -35.55 5.94 -53.25
C LEU A 34 -34.61 7.07 -52.83
N GLY A 35 -33.87 7.66 -53.77
CA GLY A 35 -32.98 8.79 -53.56
C GLY A 35 -31.57 8.39 -53.10
N PRO A 36 -30.74 9.38 -52.70
CA PRO A 36 -29.32 9.17 -52.40
C PRO A 36 -29.12 8.16 -51.27
N LYS A 37 -28.19 7.24 -51.49
CA LYS A 37 -27.76 6.24 -50.49
C LYS A 37 -26.72 6.85 -49.56
N ALA A 38 -26.76 6.44 -48.29
CA ALA A 38 -25.74 6.73 -47.30
C ALA A 38 -25.38 5.44 -46.55
N LYS A 39 -24.20 5.44 -45.93
CA LYS A 39 -23.79 4.38 -45.01
C LYS A 39 -24.34 4.68 -43.63
N TYR A 40 -24.72 3.64 -42.89
CA TYR A 40 -25.25 3.74 -41.53
C TYR A 40 -24.60 2.71 -40.62
N ILE A 41 -24.26 3.12 -39.41
CA ILE A 41 -23.82 2.29 -38.30
C ILE A 41 -25.04 1.88 -37.49
N VAL A 42 -25.26 0.58 -37.33
CA VAL A 42 -26.40 0.01 -36.61
C VAL A 42 -25.89 -0.82 -35.45
N SER A 43 -26.26 -0.47 -34.23
CA SER A 43 -25.96 -1.26 -33.04
C SER A 43 -27.15 -2.15 -32.67
N VAL A 44 -26.86 -3.35 -32.16
CA VAL A 44 -27.85 -4.37 -31.81
C VAL A 44 -27.54 -5.02 -30.47
N THR A 45 -28.52 -5.72 -29.88
CA THR A 45 -28.27 -6.53 -28.69
C THR A 45 -27.42 -7.77 -29.02
N PRO A 46 -26.55 -8.23 -28.10
CA PRO A 46 -25.68 -9.39 -28.35
C PRO A 46 -26.43 -10.67 -28.74
N SER A 47 -27.62 -10.87 -28.17
CA SER A 47 -28.47 -12.04 -28.44
C SER A 47 -29.12 -12.00 -29.82
N ALA A 48 -29.22 -10.84 -30.46
CA ALA A 48 -29.89 -10.67 -31.75
C ALA A 48 -28.95 -10.60 -32.95
N ARG A 49 -27.63 -10.57 -32.72
CA ARG A 49 -26.58 -10.45 -33.73
C ARG A 49 -26.83 -11.32 -34.97
N VAL A 50 -26.85 -12.64 -34.78
CA VAL A 50 -26.99 -13.60 -35.90
C VAL A 50 -28.33 -13.46 -36.62
N ALA A 51 -29.40 -13.16 -35.87
CA ALA A 51 -30.74 -13.04 -36.43
C ALA A 51 -30.92 -11.76 -37.26
N VAL A 52 -30.37 -10.63 -36.80
CA VAL A 52 -30.45 -9.34 -37.50
C VAL A 52 -29.57 -9.36 -38.75
N GLU A 53 -28.39 -9.97 -38.69
CA GLU A 53 -27.54 -10.15 -39.87
C GLU A 53 -28.23 -10.93 -40.99
N ALA A 54 -28.82 -12.07 -40.63
CA ALA A 54 -29.56 -12.91 -41.57
C ALA A 54 -30.77 -12.16 -42.17
N ALA A 55 -31.44 -11.32 -41.38
CA ALA A 55 -32.56 -10.49 -41.84
C ALA A 55 -32.12 -9.40 -42.83
N ILE A 56 -31.00 -8.72 -42.56
CA ILE A 56 -30.44 -7.68 -43.44
C ILE A 56 -30.03 -8.27 -44.80
N ILE A 57 -29.34 -9.43 -44.79
CA ILE A 57 -28.94 -10.14 -46.02
C ILE A 57 -30.18 -10.58 -46.82
N LYS A 58 -31.19 -11.14 -46.12
CA LYS A 58 -32.44 -11.60 -46.76
C LYS A 58 -33.26 -10.44 -47.36
N ALA A 59 -33.13 -9.23 -46.81
CA ALA A 59 -33.80 -8.02 -47.31
C ALA A 59 -33.03 -7.32 -48.43
N GLY A 60 -31.90 -7.87 -48.91
CA GLY A 60 -31.09 -7.28 -49.98
C GLY A 60 -30.19 -6.11 -49.53
N GLY A 61 -29.99 -5.94 -48.21
CA GLY A 61 -29.08 -4.92 -47.68
C GLY A 61 -27.61 -5.31 -47.89
N LYS A 62 -26.78 -4.34 -48.29
CA LYS A 62 -25.34 -4.54 -48.44
C LYS A 62 -24.64 -4.30 -47.10
N LEU A 63 -24.10 -5.37 -46.53
CA LEU A 63 -23.31 -5.33 -45.30
C LEU A 63 -21.87 -4.92 -45.64
N ASP A 64 -21.39 -3.84 -45.04
CA ASP A 64 -20.03 -3.32 -45.28
C ASP A 64 -19.05 -3.80 -44.20
N LYS A 65 -19.40 -3.62 -42.91
CA LYS A 65 -18.55 -4.01 -41.77
C LYS A 65 -19.35 -4.61 -40.61
N LYS A 66 -18.69 -5.40 -39.76
CA LYS A 66 -19.26 -6.03 -38.55
C LYS A 66 -18.48 -5.63 -37.30
N PHE A 67 -19.19 -5.40 -36.21
CA PHE A 67 -18.63 -5.11 -34.89
C PHE A 67 -19.06 -6.18 -33.89
N HIS A 68 -18.10 -6.68 -33.11
CA HIS A 68 -18.30 -7.77 -32.13
C HIS A 68 -17.71 -7.49 -30.75
N TYR A 69 -16.82 -6.50 -30.65
CA TYR A 69 -16.01 -6.28 -29.45
C TYR A 69 -16.27 -4.91 -28.81
N VAL A 70 -16.47 -3.87 -29.62
CA VAL A 70 -16.79 -2.52 -29.14
C VAL A 70 -18.29 -2.39 -28.82
N PHE A 71 -19.11 -2.99 -29.67
CA PHE A 71 -20.53 -3.30 -29.49
C PHE A 71 -20.90 -4.36 -30.54
N ASP A 72 -22.06 -5.01 -30.40
CA ASP A 72 -22.58 -5.89 -31.45
C ASP A 72 -23.32 -5.04 -32.48
N GLY A 73 -22.92 -5.07 -33.75
CA GLY A 73 -23.50 -4.19 -34.78
C GLY A 73 -22.89 -4.31 -36.17
N TYR A 74 -23.38 -3.48 -37.09
CA TYR A 74 -23.09 -3.54 -38.53
C TYR A 74 -22.96 -2.15 -39.16
N VAL A 75 -22.19 -2.04 -40.24
CA VAL A 75 -22.30 -0.92 -41.20
C VAL A 75 -23.08 -1.40 -42.41
N ILE A 76 -24.11 -0.67 -42.79
CA ILE A 76 -24.99 -1.01 -43.93
C ILE A 76 -25.22 0.19 -44.83
N GLU A 77 -25.26 -0.04 -46.14
CA GLU A 77 -25.51 1.00 -47.16
C GLU A 77 -26.99 0.97 -47.59
N MET A 78 -27.70 2.09 -47.44
CA MET A 78 -29.14 2.16 -47.78
C MET A 78 -29.63 3.58 -48.12
N PRO A 79 -30.83 3.73 -48.72
CA PRO A 79 -31.47 5.04 -48.94
C PRO A 79 -31.85 5.74 -47.64
N ARG A 80 -31.63 7.07 -47.55
CA ARG A 80 -31.88 7.86 -46.32
C ARG A 80 -33.32 7.79 -45.78
N LEU A 81 -34.30 7.61 -46.67
CA LEU A 81 -35.72 7.51 -46.33
C LEU A 81 -36.08 6.32 -45.41
N ILE A 82 -35.26 5.27 -45.39
CA ILE A 82 -35.57 4.02 -44.65
C ILE A 82 -34.88 3.98 -43.27
N ALA A 83 -33.89 4.84 -43.00
CA ALA A 83 -33.10 4.84 -41.77
C ALA A 83 -33.95 4.98 -40.48
N GLY A 84 -34.98 5.82 -40.52
CA GLY A 84 -35.90 6.02 -39.39
C GLY A 84 -36.76 4.79 -39.04
N LEU A 85 -37.00 3.88 -39.99
CA LEU A 85 -37.77 2.65 -39.75
C LEU A 85 -36.95 1.56 -39.05
N LEU A 86 -35.63 1.53 -39.27
CA LEU A 86 -34.73 0.57 -38.62
C LEU A 86 -34.64 0.78 -37.11
N THR A 87 -34.74 2.03 -36.64
CA THR A 87 -34.74 2.34 -35.19
C THR A 87 -35.91 1.72 -34.44
N LYS A 88 -36.97 1.29 -35.15
CA LYS A 88 -38.17 0.69 -34.55
C LYS A 88 -38.12 -0.86 -34.51
N ILE A 89 -37.04 -1.48 -34.98
CA ILE A 89 -36.89 -2.94 -35.00
C ILE A 89 -36.46 -3.45 -33.62
N PRO A 90 -37.11 -4.50 -33.06
CA PRO A 90 -36.69 -5.10 -31.80
C PRO A 90 -35.23 -5.56 -31.88
N ASN A 91 -34.45 -5.23 -30.85
CA ASN A 91 -33.02 -5.50 -30.72
C ASN A 91 -32.08 -4.62 -31.55
N VAL A 92 -32.58 -3.64 -32.31
CA VAL A 92 -31.77 -2.53 -32.81
C VAL A 92 -31.72 -1.46 -31.72
N LEU A 93 -30.52 -1.10 -31.29
CA LEU A 93 -30.29 -0.15 -30.20
C LEU A 93 -30.12 1.27 -30.74
N THR A 94 -29.30 1.45 -31.79
CA THR A 94 -29.11 2.74 -32.46
C THR A 94 -28.92 2.55 -33.96
N VAL A 95 -29.28 3.59 -34.73
CA VAL A 95 -29.00 3.74 -36.16
C VAL A 95 -28.42 5.13 -36.35
N GLU A 96 -27.19 5.21 -36.82
CA GLU A 96 -26.44 6.45 -36.99
C GLU A 96 -25.91 6.52 -38.43
N GLU A 97 -25.99 7.68 -39.09
CA GLU A 97 -25.38 7.85 -40.42
C GLU A 97 -23.86 7.89 -40.28
N ASP A 98 -23.16 7.06 -41.07
CA ASP A 98 -21.70 6.95 -41.09
C ASP A 98 -21.12 8.25 -41.67
N ARG A 99 -20.20 8.87 -40.91
CA ARG A 99 -19.62 10.17 -41.26
C ARG A 99 -18.14 10.02 -41.52
N GLU A 100 -17.65 10.81 -42.47
CA GLU A 100 -16.22 10.96 -42.67
C GLU A 100 -15.58 11.54 -41.41
N VAL A 101 -14.56 10.83 -40.93
CA VAL A 101 -13.62 11.35 -39.94
C VAL A 101 -12.46 11.96 -40.70
N PHE A 102 -12.31 13.28 -40.61
CA PHE A 102 -11.14 13.96 -41.15
C PHE A 102 -9.90 13.56 -40.35
N GLY A 103 -8.81 13.25 -41.04
CA GLY A 103 -7.49 13.17 -40.41
C GLY A 103 -7.21 14.49 -39.70
N LEU A 104 -6.74 14.43 -38.46
CA LEU A 104 -6.34 15.61 -37.70
C LEU A 104 -5.27 16.35 -38.50
N SER A 105 -5.41 17.68 -38.61
CA SER A 105 -4.55 18.55 -39.40
C SER A 105 -3.09 18.44 -38.94
N VAL A 106 -2.29 17.73 -39.75
CA VAL A 106 -0.83 17.71 -39.60
C VAL A 106 -0.29 19.07 -40.01
N GLN A 107 0.65 19.60 -39.23
CA GLN A 107 1.37 20.83 -39.56
C GLN A 107 2.18 20.60 -40.85
N ASN A 108 1.79 21.28 -41.92
CA ASN A 108 2.53 21.31 -43.17
C ASN A 108 3.47 22.51 -43.19
N THR A 109 4.58 22.39 -43.90
CA THR A 109 5.53 23.49 -44.10
C THR A 109 5.95 23.54 -45.55
N GLN A 110 5.78 24.68 -46.18
CA GLN A 110 6.32 24.96 -47.51
C GLN A 110 7.65 25.68 -47.36
N SER A 111 8.76 25.01 -47.69
CA SER A 111 10.11 25.58 -47.61
C SER A 111 10.92 25.18 -48.85
N PRO A 112 11.54 26.12 -49.59
CA PRO A 112 11.40 27.57 -49.44
C PRO A 112 10.02 28.07 -49.90
N THR A 113 9.62 29.27 -49.47
CA THR A 113 8.41 29.89 -50.01
C THR A 113 8.65 30.46 -51.43
N PRO A 114 7.68 30.33 -52.36
CA PRO A 114 7.81 30.86 -53.72
C PRO A 114 7.58 32.37 -53.86
N ALA A 115 7.07 33.04 -52.81
CA ALA A 115 6.86 34.48 -52.79
C ALA A 115 7.20 35.03 -51.40
N TRP A 116 7.91 36.16 -51.34
CA TRP A 116 8.30 36.75 -50.05
C TRP A 116 7.10 37.16 -49.19
N GLY A 117 5.95 37.45 -49.82
CA GLY A 117 4.75 37.88 -49.12
C GLY A 117 4.20 36.83 -48.16
N ILE A 118 4.21 35.55 -48.56
CA ILE A 118 3.79 34.44 -47.68
C ILE A 118 4.81 34.15 -46.58
N ASP A 119 6.09 34.36 -46.84
CA ASP A 119 7.16 34.28 -45.83
C ASP A 119 7.05 35.41 -44.80
N ARG A 120 6.71 36.63 -45.25
CA ARG A 120 6.64 37.78 -44.35
C ARG A 120 5.46 37.70 -43.41
N VAL A 121 4.33 37.16 -43.85
CA VAL A 121 3.12 37.11 -43.03
C VAL A 121 3.16 36.04 -41.94
N ASP A 122 3.99 35.00 -42.03
CA ASP A 122 4.07 33.99 -40.96
C ASP A 122 5.22 34.20 -39.96
N GLN A 123 5.94 35.30 -40.12
CA GLN A 123 7.03 35.74 -39.25
C GLN A 123 6.74 37.15 -38.72
N ARG A 124 7.29 37.47 -37.54
CA ARG A 124 7.12 38.83 -36.97
C ARG A 124 8.26 39.75 -37.38
N GLU A 125 9.48 39.23 -37.50
CA GLU A 125 10.63 39.97 -38.03
C GLU A 125 10.62 40.13 -39.56
N LYS A 126 11.51 40.99 -40.06
CA LYS A 126 11.75 41.17 -41.50
C LYS A 126 12.34 39.89 -42.09
N VAL A 127 11.87 39.54 -43.28
CA VAL A 127 12.35 38.38 -44.04
C VAL A 127 13.57 38.73 -44.92
N ASN A 128 14.21 37.70 -45.49
CA ASN A 128 15.38 37.83 -46.37
C ASN A 128 16.64 38.39 -45.66
N LEU A 129 16.78 38.13 -44.35
CA LEU A 129 17.99 38.41 -43.59
C LEU A 129 19.05 37.31 -43.81
N PRO A 130 20.36 37.63 -43.75
CA PRO A 130 21.41 36.62 -43.87
C PRO A 130 21.24 35.49 -42.84
N GLY A 131 21.08 34.25 -43.31
CA GLY A 131 20.91 33.06 -42.47
C GLY A 131 19.47 32.67 -42.14
N ALA A 132 18.46 33.45 -42.57
CA ALA A 132 17.06 33.08 -42.43
C ALA A 132 16.66 31.98 -43.44
N VAL A 133 15.90 30.98 -42.99
CA VAL A 133 15.29 29.96 -43.86
C VAL A 133 13.86 30.38 -44.14
N SER A 134 13.54 30.60 -45.42
CA SER A 134 12.16 30.93 -45.81
C SER A 134 11.26 29.69 -45.67
N SER A 135 10.17 29.81 -44.92
CA SER A 135 9.23 28.71 -44.72
C SER A 135 7.84 29.26 -44.39
N TYR A 136 6.79 28.65 -44.95
CA TYR A 136 5.40 28.94 -44.61
C TYR A 136 4.72 27.74 -43.95
N GLY A 137 4.39 27.85 -42.66
CA GLY A 137 3.67 26.83 -41.91
C GLY A 137 2.14 26.97 -42.05
N TYR A 138 1.42 25.86 -42.20
CA TYR A 138 -0.06 25.86 -42.24
C TYR A 138 -0.67 24.51 -41.82
N ARG A 139 -1.94 24.53 -41.39
CA ARG A 139 -2.69 23.34 -40.95
C ARG A 139 -3.98 23.14 -41.74
N SER A 140 -5.06 23.81 -41.33
CA SER A 140 -6.33 23.91 -42.04
C SER A 140 -6.17 24.57 -43.41
N ALA A 141 -5.29 25.58 -43.50
CA ALA A 141 -5.13 26.48 -44.65
C ALA A 141 -6.47 26.97 -45.24
N GLY A 142 -7.46 27.26 -44.39
CA GLY A 142 -8.77 27.74 -44.83
C GLY A 142 -9.71 26.64 -45.37
N ALA A 143 -9.45 25.37 -45.06
CA ALA A 143 -10.36 24.28 -45.38
C ALA A 143 -11.79 24.56 -44.86
N GLY A 144 -12.79 24.42 -45.73
CA GLY A 144 -14.19 24.73 -45.42
C GLY A 144 -14.60 26.20 -45.59
N ALA A 145 -13.65 27.12 -45.81
CA ALA A 145 -13.95 28.53 -46.11
C ALA A 145 -14.13 28.77 -47.61
N THR A 146 -14.90 29.81 -47.96
CA THR A 146 -15.12 30.25 -49.35
C THR A 146 -14.56 31.65 -49.55
N ILE A 147 -13.77 31.86 -50.60
CA ILE A 147 -13.26 33.18 -51.01
C ILE A 147 -13.88 33.55 -52.36
N TYR A 148 -14.73 34.57 -52.36
CA TYR A 148 -15.21 35.23 -53.57
C TYR A 148 -14.15 36.22 -54.07
N ILE A 149 -13.83 36.15 -55.36
CA ILE A 149 -12.84 37.02 -56.02
C ILE A 149 -13.58 37.98 -56.95
N GLY A 150 -13.84 39.20 -56.49
CA GLY A 150 -14.46 40.26 -57.28
C GLY A 150 -13.43 41.00 -58.11
N ASP A 151 -13.25 40.59 -59.37
CA ASP A 151 -12.15 41.06 -60.22
C ASP A 151 -12.43 40.86 -61.74
N THR A 152 -11.41 40.66 -62.58
CA THR A 152 -11.48 40.40 -64.03
C THR A 152 -11.91 38.97 -64.40
N GLY A 153 -12.20 38.14 -63.40
CA GLY A 153 -12.46 36.70 -63.53
C GLY A 153 -11.35 35.86 -62.90
N VAL A 154 -11.42 34.52 -63.03
CA VAL A 154 -10.34 33.62 -62.63
C VAL A 154 -10.09 32.58 -63.72
N TYR A 155 -8.85 32.42 -64.15
CA TYR A 155 -8.44 31.39 -65.11
C TYR A 155 -8.30 30.02 -64.42
N PRO A 156 -8.66 28.91 -65.08
CA PRO A 156 -8.51 27.55 -64.52
C PRO A 156 -7.03 27.12 -64.47
N HIS A 157 -6.28 27.72 -63.55
CA HIS A 157 -4.87 27.45 -63.30
C HIS A 157 -4.70 26.19 -62.43
N SER A 158 -3.59 25.45 -62.62
CA SER A 158 -3.22 24.26 -61.85
C SER A 158 -3.09 24.53 -60.34
N ASP A 159 -2.90 25.80 -59.95
CA ASP A 159 -2.65 26.20 -58.56
C ASP A 159 -3.94 26.27 -57.75
N PHE A 160 -5.09 26.22 -58.42
CA PHE A 160 -6.41 26.17 -57.80
C PHE A 160 -6.95 24.75 -57.66
N SER A 161 -6.38 23.78 -58.39
CA SER A 161 -6.83 22.39 -58.38
C SER A 161 -8.35 22.29 -58.57
N ASP A 162 -9.03 21.45 -57.80
CA ASP A 162 -10.48 21.26 -57.75
C ASP A 162 -11.24 22.33 -56.94
N ARG A 163 -10.53 23.33 -56.39
CA ARG A 163 -11.12 24.34 -55.49
C ARG A 163 -11.72 25.53 -56.20
N LEU A 164 -11.49 25.69 -57.51
CA LEU A 164 -12.17 26.70 -58.32
C LEU A 164 -13.62 26.27 -58.58
N SER A 165 -14.57 27.07 -58.11
CA SER A 165 -15.99 26.79 -58.27
C SER A 165 -16.42 26.84 -59.74
N THR A 166 -17.27 25.88 -60.12
CA THR A 166 -17.94 25.87 -61.42
C THR A 166 -19.13 26.83 -61.50
N SER A 167 -19.53 27.43 -60.37
CA SER A 167 -20.61 28.42 -60.27
C SER A 167 -20.07 29.75 -59.76
N GLY A 168 -20.15 30.77 -60.60
CA GLY A 168 -19.75 32.16 -60.34
C GLY A 168 -20.61 33.13 -61.15
N TYR A 169 -20.24 34.42 -61.13
CA TYR A 169 -21.02 35.49 -61.76
C TYR A 169 -20.17 36.37 -62.67
N SER A 170 -20.75 36.86 -63.77
CA SER A 170 -20.14 37.88 -64.62
C SER A 170 -21.12 39.03 -64.88
N ALA A 171 -20.69 40.24 -64.58
CA ALA A 171 -21.37 41.48 -65.00
C ALA A 171 -20.99 41.88 -66.44
N ILE A 172 -20.03 41.19 -67.06
CA ILE A 172 -19.50 41.49 -68.39
C ILE A 172 -20.15 40.56 -69.41
N GLY A 173 -20.94 41.14 -70.31
CA GLY A 173 -21.70 40.42 -71.35
C GLY A 173 -20.91 40.16 -72.64
N ASP A 174 -19.66 39.70 -72.53
CA ASP A 174 -18.76 39.46 -73.67
C ASP A 174 -18.68 37.98 -74.09
N GLY A 175 -19.48 37.12 -73.47
CA GLY A 175 -19.52 35.68 -73.77
C GLY A 175 -18.43 34.84 -73.09
N GLN A 176 -17.52 35.43 -72.30
CA GLN A 176 -16.44 34.70 -71.63
C GLN A 176 -16.80 34.20 -70.22
N GLY A 177 -18.03 34.43 -69.77
CA GLY A 177 -18.47 34.02 -68.44
C GLY A 177 -17.58 34.60 -67.35
N THR A 178 -17.15 33.76 -66.40
CA THR A 178 -16.31 34.15 -65.25
C THR A 178 -14.81 33.98 -65.48
N VAL A 179 -14.40 33.61 -66.68
CA VAL A 179 -12.99 33.32 -67.01
C VAL A 179 -12.22 34.63 -67.12
N ASP A 180 -11.02 34.65 -66.55
CA ASP A 180 -10.13 35.81 -66.61
C ASP A 180 -9.52 35.99 -68.00
N CYS A 181 -9.54 37.22 -68.50
CA CYS A 181 -8.90 37.62 -69.75
C CYS A 181 -7.88 38.76 -69.58
N ASN A 182 -7.67 39.22 -68.34
CA ASN A 182 -6.70 40.27 -68.01
C ASN A 182 -5.48 39.70 -67.27
N GLY A 183 -5.69 38.74 -66.38
CA GLY A 183 -4.67 38.14 -65.52
C GLY A 183 -4.71 38.61 -64.08
N HIS A 184 -5.24 39.82 -63.84
CA HIS A 184 -5.30 40.41 -62.52
C HIS A 184 -6.10 39.55 -61.52
N GLY A 185 -7.32 39.13 -61.87
CA GLY A 185 -8.15 38.31 -60.99
C GLY A 185 -7.55 36.94 -60.68
N THR A 186 -6.86 36.33 -61.65
CA THR A 186 -6.10 35.08 -61.44
C THR A 186 -4.95 35.27 -60.46
N HIS A 187 -4.21 36.38 -60.55
CA HIS A 187 -3.14 36.72 -59.61
C HIS A 187 -3.65 36.93 -58.19
N VAL A 188 -4.76 37.66 -58.06
CA VAL A 188 -5.44 37.90 -56.78
C VAL A 188 -5.94 36.58 -56.17
N ALA A 189 -6.58 35.72 -56.96
CA ALA A 189 -7.03 34.41 -56.52
C ALA A 189 -5.86 33.51 -56.07
N GLY A 190 -4.75 33.53 -56.83
CA GLY A 190 -3.50 32.83 -56.49
C GLY A 190 -2.93 33.28 -55.15
N THR A 191 -2.93 34.59 -54.91
CA THR A 191 -2.38 35.19 -53.68
C THR A 191 -3.26 34.88 -52.45
N ALA A 192 -4.58 34.79 -52.62
CA ALA A 192 -5.48 34.46 -51.53
C ALA A 192 -5.46 32.97 -51.19
N ALA A 193 -5.57 32.10 -52.21
CA ALA A 193 -5.87 30.69 -52.02
C ALA A 193 -5.16 29.72 -52.99
N GLY A 194 -4.16 30.14 -53.76
CA GLY A 194 -3.34 29.21 -54.55
C GLY A 194 -2.62 28.17 -53.68
N THR A 195 -2.42 26.94 -54.18
CA THR A 195 -1.68 25.90 -53.41
C THR A 195 -0.21 26.29 -53.20
N LYS A 196 0.40 26.98 -54.17
CA LYS A 196 1.79 27.43 -54.15
C LYS A 196 1.89 28.83 -53.56
N PHE A 197 1.08 29.78 -54.05
CA PHE A 197 1.24 31.21 -53.75
C PHE A 197 0.27 31.74 -52.69
N GLY A 198 -0.77 30.99 -52.36
CA GLY A 198 -1.83 31.44 -51.46
C GLY A 198 -1.56 31.16 -50.00
N LEU A 199 -2.21 31.96 -49.14
CA LEU A 199 -2.26 31.74 -47.69
C LEU A 199 -3.28 30.64 -47.36
N ALA A 200 -4.52 30.77 -47.85
CA ALA A 200 -5.61 29.83 -47.63
C ALA A 200 -5.62 28.70 -48.67
N LYS A 201 -4.55 27.89 -48.66
CA LYS A 201 -4.27 26.85 -49.67
C LYS A 201 -5.37 25.81 -49.87
N ASN A 202 -6.30 25.65 -48.93
CA ASN A 202 -7.41 24.70 -48.97
C ASN A 202 -8.79 25.37 -49.09
N ALA A 203 -8.88 26.69 -49.22
CA ALA A 203 -10.16 27.39 -49.38
C ALA A 203 -10.75 27.21 -50.79
N LYS A 204 -12.08 27.25 -50.88
CA LYS A 204 -12.81 27.25 -52.16
C LYS A 204 -12.76 28.65 -52.78
N ILE A 205 -12.55 28.74 -54.08
CA ILE A 205 -12.46 30.01 -54.83
C ILE A 205 -13.71 30.18 -55.69
N VAL A 206 -14.38 31.32 -55.60
CA VAL A 206 -15.56 31.63 -56.41
C VAL A 206 -15.30 32.88 -57.26
N PRO A 207 -15.29 32.77 -58.60
CA PRO A 207 -14.98 33.90 -59.47
C PRO A 207 -16.21 34.81 -59.64
N ILE A 208 -16.02 36.12 -59.42
CA ILE A 208 -17.01 37.17 -59.61
C ILE A 208 -16.41 38.20 -60.57
N ARG A 209 -16.69 38.05 -61.86
CA ARG A 209 -16.14 38.89 -62.92
C ARG A 209 -16.92 40.19 -63.07
N ILE A 210 -16.34 41.27 -62.58
CA ILE A 210 -16.92 42.61 -62.53
C ILE A 210 -16.08 43.65 -63.29
N LEU A 211 -14.92 43.21 -63.80
CA LEU A 211 -14.04 43.97 -64.67
C LEU A 211 -13.85 43.26 -66.02
N ASP A 212 -13.73 44.04 -67.09
CA ASP A 212 -13.47 43.57 -68.45
C ASP A 212 -11.98 43.21 -68.68
N CYS A 213 -11.63 42.82 -69.90
CA CYS A 213 -10.25 42.44 -70.26
C CYS A 213 -9.24 43.59 -70.18
N SER A 214 -9.71 44.84 -70.15
CA SER A 214 -8.87 46.02 -69.92
C SER A 214 -8.77 46.39 -68.43
N GLY A 215 -9.34 45.58 -67.54
CA GLY A 215 -9.36 45.82 -66.10
C GLY A 215 -10.36 46.92 -65.70
N ARG A 216 -11.39 47.19 -66.51
CA ARG A 216 -12.37 48.27 -66.28
C ARG A 216 -13.75 47.72 -65.96
N GLY A 217 -14.48 48.41 -65.10
CA GLY A 217 -15.85 48.05 -64.75
C GLY A 217 -16.64 49.26 -64.26
N SER A 218 -17.94 49.05 -64.07
CA SER A 218 -18.86 50.07 -63.54
C SER A 218 -19.28 49.72 -62.11
N TYR A 219 -19.58 50.72 -61.28
CA TYR A 219 -20.13 50.45 -59.95
C TYR A 219 -21.45 49.68 -59.99
N SER A 220 -22.27 49.87 -61.02
CA SER A 220 -23.46 49.04 -61.25
C SER A 220 -23.10 47.57 -61.48
N GLY A 221 -22.06 47.28 -62.26
CA GLY A 221 -21.59 45.91 -62.47
C GLY A 221 -20.99 45.29 -61.20
N VAL A 222 -20.24 46.07 -60.43
CA VAL A 222 -19.74 45.66 -59.10
C VAL A 222 -20.91 45.31 -58.18
N MET A 223 -21.87 46.22 -58.01
CA MET A 223 -23.04 46.01 -57.15
C MET A 223 -23.90 44.83 -57.61
N ALA A 224 -24.04 44.58 -58.91
CA ALA A 224 -24.73 43.40 -59.43
C ALA A 224 -24.02 42.09 -59.04
N GLY A 225 -22.68 42.08 -59.04
CA GLY A 225 -21.90 40.96 -58.52
C GLY A 225 -22.09 40.77 -57.01
N LEU A 226 -22.12 41.86 -56.23
CA LEU A 226 -22.39 41.82 -54.79
C LEU A 226 -23.80 41.28 -54.48
N ASP A 227 -24.79 41.71 -55.25
CA ASP A 227 -26.18 41.26 -55.13
C ASP A 227 -26.31 39.76 -55.45
N TRP A 228 -25.67 39.30 -56.53
CA TRP A 228 -25.64 37.88 -56.87
C TRP A 228 -25.03 37.00 -55.78
N ILE A 229 -23.98 37.46 -55.08
CA ILE A 229 -23.39 36.70 -53.96
C ILE A 229 -24.45 36.37 -52.91
N LEU A 230 -25.34 37.30 -52.57
CA LEU A 230 -26.39 37.08 -51.57
C LEU A 230 -27.61 36.35 -52.13
N SER A 231 -27.81 36.40 -53.44
CA SER A 231 -28.94 35.80 -54.14
C SER A 231 -29.08 34.29 -53.91
N PRO A 232 -30.29 33.72 -54.03
CA PRO A 232 -30.50 32.27 -53.98
C PRO A 232 -29.89 31.53 -55.18
N GLU A 233 -29.54 32.23 -56.27
CA GLU A 233 -28.92 31.64 -57.47
C GLU A 233 -27.47 31.21 -57.24
N ASN A 234 -26.81 31.79 -56.23
CA ASN A 234 -25.46 31.41 -55.82
C ASN A 234 -25.50 30.17 -54.89
N PRO A 235 -25.03 28.99 -55.35
CA PRO A 235 -25.04 27.75 -54.57
C PRO A 235 -23.85 27.65 -53.61
N ASN A 236 -22.91 28.60 -53.64
CA ASN A 236 -21.71 28.57 -52.81
C ASN A 236 -22.03 29.01 -51.36
N SER A 237 -21.18 28.60 -50.43
CA SER A 237 -21.36 28.93 -49.01
C SER A 237 -21.24 30.44 -48.77
N LYS A 238 -22.26 31.00 -48.14
CA LYS A 238 -22.26 32.37 -47.60
C LYS A 238 -21.79 32.41 -46.14
N SER A 239 -21.76 31.25 -45.47
CA SER A 239 -21.15 31.05 -44.15
C SER A 239 -19.66 30.79 -44.30
N ALA A 240 -18.84 31.27 -43.34
CA ALA A 240 -17.38 31.18 -43.43
C ALA A 240 -16.84 31.72 -44.78
N ALA A 241 -17.38 32.85 -45.22
CA ALA A 241 -17.11 33.44 -46.53
C ALA A 241 -16.37 34.78 -46.43
N VAL A 242 -15.43 34.96 -47.35
CA VAL A 242 -14.67 36.21 -47.55
C VAL A 242 -14.88 36.66 -48.99
N LEU A 243 -15.09 37.96 -49.21
CA LEU A 243 -15.07 38.58 -50.52
C LEU A 243 -13.85 39.49 -50.60
N ASN A 244 -12.93 39.20 -51.52
CA ASN A 244 -11.84 40.09 -51.86
C ASN A 244 -12.27 41.01 -53.03
N LEU A 245 -12.17 42.33 -52.81
CA LEU A 245 -12.40 43.38 -53.80
C LEU A 245 -11.10 44.16 -54.05
N SER A 246 -10.29 43.65 -54.98
CA SER A 246 -9.05 44.29 -55.44
C SER A 246 -9.31 45.35 -56.51
N ILE A 247 -10.30 46.21 -56.27
CA ILE A 247 -10.76 47.26 -57.19
C ILE A 247 -10.74 48.62 -56.50
N GLY A 248 -10.79 49.70 -57.27
CA GLY A 248 -10.87 51.04 -56.71
C GLY A 248 -11.36 52.09 -57.71
N GLY A 249 -12.00 53.12 -57.17
CA GLY A 249 -12.36 54.35 -57.88
C GLY A 249 -12.79 55.43 -56.90
N PRO A 250 -13.33 56.58 -57.34
CA PRO A 250 -13.84 57.64 -56.46
C PRO A 250 -14.84 57.14 -55.40
N ALA A 251 -14.92 57.81 -54.25
CA ALA A 251 -15.86 57.45 -53.19
C ALA A 251 -17.32 57.36 -53.70
N SER A 252 -18.02 56.31 -53.30
CA SER A 252 -19.40 55.99 -53.70
C SER A 252 -20.20 55.48 -52.51
N THR A 253 -21.20 56.26 -52.10
CA THR A 253 -22.08 55.89 -50.97
C THR A 253 -22.85 54.60 -51.27
N ALA A 254 -23.38 54.45 -52.49
CA ALA A 254 -24.13 53.27 -52.90
C ALA A 254 -23.29 51.98 -52.84
N LEU A 255 -22.01 52.05 -53.25
CA LEU A 255 -21.12 50.90 -53.15
C LEU A 255 -20.77 50.57 -51.68
N ASN A 256 -20.55 51.59 -50.85
CA ASN A 256 -20.30 51.38 -49.43
C ASN A 256 -21.51 50.74 -48.71
N GLU A 257 -22.74 51.15 -49.06
CA GLU A 257 -23.96 50.51 -48.55
C GLU A 257 -24.12 49.06 -49.02
N ALA A 258 -23.75 48.75 -50.27
CA ALA A 258 -23.78 47.37 -50.77
C ALA A 258 -22.78 46.47 -50.01
N VAL A 259 -21.59 46.99 -49.71
CA VAL A 259 -20.59 46.31 -48.85
C VAL A 259 -21.12 46.09 -47.43
N LEU A 260 -21.82 47.08 -46.86
CA LEU A 260 -22.46 46.93 -45.55
C LEU A 260 -23.51 45.79 -45.55
N ARG A 261 -24.28 45.63 -46.62
CA ARG A 261 -25.26 44.53 -46.73
C ARG A 261 -24.60 43.15 -46.75
N LEU A 262 -23.48 43.00 -47.45
CA LEU A 262 -22.70 41.75 -47.46
C LEU A 262 -22.17 41.40 -46.08
N THR A 263 -21.58 42.38 -45.39
CA THR A 263 -21.04 42.17 -44.04
C THR A 263 -22.11 41.86 -43.01
N ASN A 264 -23.27 42.53 -43.09
CA ASN A 264 -24.45 42.19 -42.27
C ASN A 264 -24.98 40.77 -42.56
N ALA A 265 -24.80 40.25 -43.77
CA ALA A 265 -25.13 38.88 -44.13
C ALA A 265 -24.06 37.85 -43.70
N GLY A 266 -22.99 38.28 -43.04
CA GLY A 266 -21.92 37.42 -42.52
C GLY A 266 -20.76 37.18 -43.48
N VAL A 267 -20.73 37.84 -44.64
CA VAL A 267 -19.61 37.77 -45.59
C VAL A 267 -18.57 38.83 -45.23
N THR A 268 -17.35 38.40 -44.87
CA THR A 268 -16.26 39.35 -44.59
C THR A 268 -15.79 40.00 -45.89
N VAL A 269 -15.77 41.32 -45.98
CA VAL A 269 -15.30 42.03 -47.19
C VAL A 269 -13.91 42.60 -46.94
N VAL A 270 -12.96 42.28 -47.83
CA VAL A 270 -11.59 42.79 -47.81
C VAL A 270 -11.37 43.63 -49.07
N ALA A 271 -10.94 44.86 -48.90
CA ALA A 271 -10.84 45.86 -49.96
C ALA A 271 -9.40 46.39 -50.11
N ALA A 272 -8.98 46.65 -51.34
CA ALA A 272 -7.72 47.34 -51.60
C ALA A 272 -7.82 48.84 -51.25
N ALA A 273 -6.79 49.41 -50.59
CA ALA A 273 -6.79 50.83 -50.22
C ALA A 273 -6.68 51.80 -51.42
N GLY A 274 -6.10 51.35 -52.55
CA GLY A 274 -5.88 52.14 -53.77
C GLY A 274 -4.40 52.54 -53.97
N ASN A 275 -4.05 52.93 -55.19
CA ASN A 275 -2.66 53.01 -55.67
C ASN A 275 -2.25 54.44 -56.10
N GLU A 276 -2.82 55.48 -55.49
CA GLU A 276 -2.57 56.88 -55.89
C GLU A 276 -1.83 57.71 -54.83
N SER A 277 -1.26 57.06 -53.81
CA SER A 277 -0.53 57.69 -52.70
C SER A 277 -1.33 58.80 -51.97
N THR A 278 -2.65 58.63 -51.88
CA THR A 278 -3.63 59.59 -51.32
C THR A 278 -4.34 59.01 -50.10
N ASP A 279 -5.33 59.73 -49.56
CA ASP A 279 -6.23 59.26 -48.49
C ASP A 279 -7.18 58.17 -49.02
N ALA A 280 -7.13 56.98 -48.42
CA ALA A 280 -7.98 55.84 -48.76
C ALA A 280 -9.48 56.14 -48.57
N CYS A 281 -9.83 57.07 -47.69
CA CYS A 281 -11.23 57.49 -47.48
C CYS A 281 -11.86 58.15 -48.72
N THR A 282 -11.06 58.59 -49.70
CA THR A 282 -11.55 59.19 -50.95
C THR A 282 -11.87 58.14 -52.03
N ARG A 283 -11.72 56.85 -51.72
CA ARG A 283 -11.91 55.73 -52.65
C ARG A 283 -13.01 54.79 -52.17
N SER A 284 -13.69 54.11 -53.10
CA SER A 284 -14.59 52.99 -52.78
C SER A 284 -14.18 51.74 -53.56
N PRO A 285 -14.21 50.54 -52.92
CA PRO A 285 -14.81 50.24 -51.61
C PRO A 285 -13.95 50.58 -50.36
N ALA A 286 -12.73 51.11 -50.50
CA ALA A 286 -11.83 51.40 -49.37
C ALA A 286 -12.42 52.29 -48.25
N SER A 287 -13.35 53.17 -48.56
CA SER A 287 -14.03 54.05 -47.58
C SER A 287 -15.22 53.40 -46.88
N ALA A 288 -15.60 52.16 -47.22
CA ALA A 288 -16.70 51.45 -46.58
C ALA A 288 -16.27 50.99 -45.17
N PRO A 289 -16.85 51.53 -44.07
CA PRO A 289 -16.34 51.25 -42.71
C PRO A 289 -16.49 49.80 -42.26
N SER A 290 -17.34 49.02 -42.91
CA SER A 290 -17.53 47.59 -42.61
C SER A 290 -16.57 46.69 -43.37
N ALA A 291 -15.84 47.19 -44.38
CA ALA A 291 -14.80 46.44 -45.06
C ALA A 291 -13.50 46.48 -44.24
N ILE A 292 -12.64 45.50 -44.49
CA ILE A 292 -11.24 45.49 -44.04
C ILE A 292 -10.41 46.07 -45.18
N THR A 293 -9.96 47.31 -45.04
CA THR A 293 -9.20 48.02 -46.07
C THR A 293 -7.70 47.81 -45.89
N VAL A 294 -7.04 47.36 -46.96
CA VAL A 294 -5.68 46.84 -46.91
C VAL A 294 -4.70 47.72 -47.69
N GLY A 295 -3.73 48.29 -46.98
CA GLY A 295 -2.58 49.00 -47.53
C GLY A 295 -1.46 48.05 -47.98
N SER A 296 -0.58 48.52 -48.86
CA SER A 296 0.51 47.73 -49.44
C SER A 296 1.86 48.05 -48.80
N THR A 297 2.66 47.03 -48.50
CA THR A 297 4.06 47.16 -48.07
C THR A 297 5.05 46.54 -49.04
N THR A 298 6.29 47.03 -48.94
CA THR A 298 7.49 46.45 -49.54
C THR A 298 8.12 45.40 -48.62
N ILE A 299 9.04 44.60 -49.15
CA ILE A 299 9.81 43.60 -48.39
C ILE A 299 10.59 44.19 -47.20
N SER A 300 10.86 45.50 -47.23
CA SER A 300 11.61 46.21 -46.17
C SER A 300 10.74 46.70 -45.01
N ASP A 301 9.44 46.38 -44.98
CA ASP A 301 8.44 46.92 -44.05
C ASP A 301 8.28 48.46 -44.15
N ASN A 302 8.26 48.95 -45.38
CA ASN A 302 7.89 50.34 -45.70
C ASN A 302 6.57 50.32 -46.50
N PRO A 303 5.68 51.32 -46.34
CA PRO A 303 4.51 51.43 -47.21
C PRO A 303 4.98 51.56 -48.66
N SER A 304 4.35 50.82 -49.56
CA SER A 304 4.62 50.93 -50.99
C SER A 304 4.37 52.37 -51.44
N SER A 305 5.23 52.92 -52.30
CA SER A 305 5.19 54.35 -52.67
C SER A 305 3.86 54.79 -53.27
N PHE A 306 3.14 53.87 -53.93
CA PHE A 306 1.81 54.06 -54.50
C PHE A 306 0.66 53.86 -53.51
N SER A 307 0.86 53.23 -52.35
CA SER A 307 -0.25 52.84 -51.46
C SER A 307 -0.97 54.05 -50.90
N ASN A 308 -2.29 54.05 -51.01
CA ASN A 308 -3.12 54.94 -50.22
C ASN A 308 -2.97 54.62 -48.72
N GLN A 309 -3.18 55.65 -47.90
CA GLN A 309 -2.98 55.65 -46.45
C GLN A 309 -4.10 56.47 -45.78
N GLY A 310 -4.05 56.64 -44.45
CA GLY A 310 -5.04 57.39 -43.68
C GLY A 310 -5.98 56.52 -42.86
N LYS A 311 -6.93 57.15 -42.19
CA LYS A 311 -7.79 56.53 -41.16
C LYS A 311 -8.71 55.41 -41.66
N CYS A 312 -8.96 55.33 -42.97
CA CYS A 312 -9.76 54.26 -43.57
C CYS A 312 -8.94 53.01 -43.89
N VAL A 313 -7.63 52.98 -43.63
CA VAL A 313 -6.82 51.76 -43.73
C VAL A 313 -6.86 51.02 -42.40
N ASP A 314 -7.24 49.74 -42.42
CA ASP A 314 -7.37 48.90 -41.23
C ASP A 314 -6.13 48.05 -40.95
N ILE A 315 -5.42 47.65 -42.00
CA ILE A 315 -4.22 46.80 -41.93
C ILE A 315 -3.36 46.96 -43.19
N PHE A 316 -2.09 46.61 -43.11
CA PHE A 316 -1.18 46.52 -44.25
C PHE A 316 -0.79 45.07 -44.51
N ALA A 317 -0.49 44.74 -45.77
CA ALA A 317 0.03 43.43 -46.15
C ALA A 317 1.03 43.55 -47.32
N PRO A 318 1.85 42.52 -47.57
CA PRO A 318 2.76 42.47 -48.70
C PRO A 318 2.07 42.75 -50.04
N GLY A 319 2.54 43.77 -50.76
CA GLY A 319 1.91 44.14 -52.04
C GLY A 319 2.85 44.74 -53.08
N SER A 320 4.16 44.73 -52.86
CA SER A 320 5.16 45.07 -53.88
C SER A 320 5.92 43.83 -54.34
N ASN A 321 6.03 43.63 -55.65
CA ASN A 321 6.75 42.50 -56.27
C ASN A 321 6.25 41.14 -55.74
N ILE A 322 4.94 40.91 -55.80
CA ILE A 322 4.31 39.66 -55.38
C ILE A 322 4.20 38.72 -56.58
N VAL A 323 4.81 37.55 -56.48
CA VAL A 323 4.70 36.46 -57.45
C VAL A 323 3.41 35.68 -57.20
N SER A 324 2.60 35.44 -58.23
CA SER A 324 1.41 34.59 -58.14
C SER A 324 1.03 33.98 -59.49
N ALA A 325 -0.04 33.18 -59.50
CA ALA A 325 -0.62 32.56 -60.70
C ALA A 325 -1.05 33.62 -61.74
N TRP A 326 -0.98 33.27 -63.03
CA TRP A 326 -1.30 34.16 -64.14
C TRP A 326 -2.02 33.44 -65.29
N ILE A 327 -2.63 34.20 -66.20
CA ILE A 327 -3.36 33.66 -67.35
C ILE A 327 -2.41 33.15 -68.46
N GLY A 328 -2.95 32.33 -69.37
CA GLY A 328 -2.29 31.91 -70.62
C GLY A 328 -1.93 30.43 -70.67
N SER A 329 -1.48 29.86 -69.55
CA SER A 329 -1.31 28.42 -69.39
C SER A 329 -1.60 27.98 -67.95
N PRO A 330 -1.82 26.67 -67.70
CA PRO A 330 -2.12 26.17 -66.36
C PRO A 330 -1.05 26.42 -65.29
N ASP A 331 0.19 26.78 -65.66
CA ASP A 331 1.31 26.94 -64.70
C ASP A 331 2.01 28.32 -64.79
N THR A 332 1.44 29.27 -65.54
CA THR A 332 2.06 30.59 -65.76
C THR A 332 2.06 31.42 -64.48
N THR A 333 3.16 32.12 -64.21
CA THR A 333 3.27 33.01 -63.04
C THR A 333 3.61 34.43 -63.46
N TYR A 334 3.27 35.41 -62.63
CA TYR A 334 3.59 36.81 -62.88
C TYR A 334 3.88 37.56 -61.58
N THR A 335 4.79 38.54 -61.66
CA THR A 335 5.14 39.42 -60.53
C THR A 335 4.43 40.75 -60.68
N ALA A 336 3.52 41.07 -59.76
CA ALA A 336 2.72 42.29 -59.77
C ALA A 336 2.89 43.11 -58.48
N SER A 337 2.56 44.40 -58.55
CA SER A 337 2.57 45.31 -57.41
C SER A 337 1.27 46.09 -57.35
N GLY A 338 0.70 46.22 -56.15
CA GLY A 338 -0.52 46.99 -55.91
C GLY A 338 -1.11 46.69 -54.52
N THR A 339 -1.99 47.55 -54.02
CA THR A 339 -2.89 47.21 -52.91
C THR A 339 -3.82 46.04 -53.29
N SER A 340 -4.02 45.82 -54.60
CA SER A 340 -4.68 44.64 -55.16
C SER A 340 -3.97 43.32 -54.87
N MET A 341 -2.66 43.33 -54.60
CA MET A 341 -1.89 42.15 -54.17
C MET A 341 -1.82 42.06 -52.65
N ALA A 342 -1.91 43.19 -51.94
CA ALA A 342 -1.97 43.20 -50.48
C ALA A 342 -3.32 42.68 -49.94
N SER A 343 -4.44 43.16 -50.50
CA SER A 343 -5.81 42.74 -50.14
C SER A 343 -6.00 41.21 -50.08
N PRO A 344 -5.61 40.42 -51.11
CA PRO A 344 -5.81 38.96 -51.08
C PRO A 344 -4.99 38.24 -50.02
N HIS A 345 -3.86 38.79 -49.53
CA HIS A 345 -3.18 38.21 -48.36
C HIS A 345 -4.09 38.27 -47.13
N ALA A 346 -4.70 39.42 -46.86
CA ALA A 346 -5.62 39.57 -45.73
C ALA A 346 -6.91 38.76 -45.93
N ALA A 347 -7.41 38.64 -47.16
CA ALA A 347 -8.54 37.77 -47.48
C ALA A 347 -8.23 36.29 -47.23
N GLY A 348 -7.02 35.84 -47.59
CA GLY A 348 -6.53 34.50 -47.27
C GLY A 348 -6.41 34.28 -45.76
N ALA A 349 -5.84 35.22 -45.03
CA ALA A 349 -5.76 35.15 -43.56
C ALA A 349 -7.13 35.08 -42.89
N ALA A 350 -8.10 35.89 -43.36
CA ALA A 350 -9.49 35.83 -42.91
C ALA A 350 -10.13 34.46 -43.18
N ALA A 351 -9.87 33.88 -44.36
CA ALA A 351 -10.38 32.55 -44.72
C ALA A 351 -9.74 31.43 -43.88
N ILE A 352 -8.46 31.53 -43.51
CA ILE A 352 -7.81 30.60 -42.58
C ILE A 352 -8.51 30.61 -41.23
N PHE A 353 -8.75 31.79 -40.67
CA PHE A 353 -9.45 31.93 -39.39
C PHE A 353 -10.87 31.38 -39.44
N LEU A 354 -11.60 31.64 -40.53
CA LEU A 354 -12.95 31.11 -40.76
C LEU A 354 -12.97 29.60 -41.01
N GLY A 355 -11.92 29.01 -41.57
CA GLY A 355 -11.77 27.55 -41.68
C GLY A 355 -11.69 26.87 -40.32
N LEU A 356 -10.99 27.50 -39.36
CA LEU A 356 -10.94 27.03 -37.96
C LEU A 356 -12.19 27.40 -37.16
N ASN A 357 -12.80 28.55 -37.46
CA ASN A 357 -13.93 29.13 -36.74
C ASN A 357 -15.09 29.44 -37.70
N PRO A 358 -15.79 28.44 -38.24
CA PRO A 358 -16.76 28.63 -39.33
C PRO A 358 -18.01 29.45 -38.94
N LYS A 359 -18.20 29.71 -37.64
CA LYS A 359 -19.29 30.53 -37.09
C LYS A 359 -18.84 31.92 -36.64
N ALA A 360 -17.58 32.29 -36.86
CA ALA A 360 -17.10 33.61 -36.47
C ALA A 360 -17.83 34.71 -37.26
N SER A 361 -18.24 35.76 -36.55
CA SER A 361 -18.81 36.96 -37.14
C SER A 361 -17.73 37.80 -37.84
N VAL A 362 -18.15 38.68 -38.75
CA VAL A 362 -17.24 39.62 -39.45
C VAL A 362 -16.41 40.45 -38.45
N ALA A 363 -17.00 40.86 -37.33
CA ALA A 363 -16.29 41.58 -36.28
C ALA A 363 -15.19 40.74 -35.61
N GLN A 364 -15.44 39.45 -35.37
CA GLN A 364 -14.44 38.54 -34.81
C GLN A 364 -13.29 38.28 -35.80
N VAL A 365 -13.58 38.23 -37.11
CA VAL A 365 -12.55 38.11 -38.15
C VAL A 365 -11.66 39.37 -38.17
N ALA A 366 -12.27 40.55 -38.18
CA ALA A 366 -11.54 41.82 -38.15
C ALA A 366 -10.70 41.96 -36.85
N GLN A 367 -11.27 41.60 -35.71
CA GLN A 367 -10.58 41.59 -34.43
C GLN A 367 -9.42 40.59 -34.40
N PHE A 368 -9.56 39.41 -35.00
CA PHE A 368 -8.48 38.44 -35.12
C PHE A 368 -7.31 39.00 -35.92
N LEU A 369 -7.57 39.53 -37.13
CA LEU A 369 -6.51 40.13 -37.96
C LEU A 369 -5.83 41.31 -37.25
N ASP A 370 -6.61 42.13 -36.54
CA ASP A 370 -6.06 43.21 -35.72
C ASP A 370 -5.18 42.68 -34.59
N THR A 371 -5.67 41.73 -33.80
CA THR A 371 -4.97 41.20 -32.63
C THR A 371 -3.66 40.51 -33.01
N GLU A 372 -3.68 39.72 -34.09
CA GLU A 372 -2.52 38.94 -34.52
C GLU A 372 -1.46 39.77 -35.23
N SER A 373 -1.86 40.85 -35.92
CA SER A 373 -0.97 41.70 -36.71
C SER A 373 0.29 42.13 -35.94
N THR A 374 1.41 42.21 -36.66
CA THR A 374 2.64 42.77 -36.14
C THR A 374 2.50 44.29 -36.05
N LYS A 375 2.44 44.80 -34.81
CA LYS A 375 2.28 46.22 -34.52
C LYS A 375 3.61 46.96 -34.63
N GLY A 376 3.59 48.17 -35.16
CA GLY A 376 4.74 49.08 -35.13
C GLY A 376 5.90 48.68 -36.06
N ALA A 377 5.75 47.65 -36.91
CA ALA A 377 6.81 47.20 -37.80
C ALA A 377 7.06 48.16 -38.98
N ILE A 378 6.01 48.89 -39.41
CA ILE A 378 6.08 49.69 -40.64
C ILE A 378 6.65 51.07 -40.33
N THR A 379 7.60 51.52 -41.13
CA THR A 379 8.22 52.85 -40.99
C THR A 379 7.73 53.81 -42.08
N GLY A 380 7.64 55.12 -41.77
CA GLY A 380 7.30 56.15 -42.76
C GLY A 380 5.81 56.27 -43.13
N LEU A 381 4.90 55.86 -42.24
CA LEU A 381 3.45 56.04 -42.42
C LEU A 381 3.03 57.50 -42.28
N LYS A 382 2.01 57.91 -43.04
CA LYS A 382 1.35 59.22 -42.87
C LYS A 382 0.61 59.27 -41.52
N PRO A 383 0.42 60.47 -40.92
CA PRO A 383 -0.42 60.63 -39.74
C PRO A 383 -1.80 59.97 -39.89
N ASP A 384 -2.38 59.55 -38.76
CA ASP A 384 -3.69 58.86 -38.68
C ASP A 384 -3.81 57.53 -39.44
N THR A 385 -2.69 56.98 -39.91
CA THR A 385 -2.62 55.66 -40.54
C THR A 385 -2.24 54.60 -39.50
N VAL A 386 -2.97 53.50 -39.44
CA VAL A 386 -2.67 52.41 -38.51
C VAL A 386 -1.35 51.72 -38.84
N ASN A 387 -0.56 51.36 -37.82
CA ASN A 387 0.69 50.62 -38.00
C ASN A 387 0.50 49.15 -37.61
N LYS A 388 -0.15 48.41 -38.50
CA LYS A 388 -0.56 47.01 -38.31
C LYS A 388 -0.18 46.24 -39.58
N LEU A 389 0.82 45.36 -39.49
CA LEU A 389 1.22 44.50 -40.60
C LEU A 389 0.63 43.10 -40.41
N LEU A 390 -0.03 42.58 -41.45
CA LEU A 390 -0.67 41.28 -41.42
C LEU A 390 0.27 40.17 -40.94
N TYR A 391 -0.23 39.36 -40.01
CA TYR A 391 0.45 38.19 -39.50
C TYR A 391 -0.52 37.01 -39.43
N VAL A 392 -0.06 35.83 -39.82
CA VAL A 392 -0.75 34.54 -39.72
C VAL A 392 0.18 33.60 -38.99
N SER A 393 -0.19 33.11 -37.81
CA SER A 393 0.64 32.13 -37.10
C SER A 393 0.89 30.91 -38.00
N PRO A 394 2.10 30.33 -38.01
CA PRO A 394 2.39 29.07 -38.71
C PRO A 394 1.41 27.94 -38.38
N THR A 395 0.71 28.02 -37.24
CA THR A 395 -0.34 27.07 -36.81
C THR A 395 -1.76 27.49 -37.21
N ASP A 396 -1.93 28.36 -38.21
CA ASP A 396 -3.21 28.96 -38.63
C ASP A 396 -3.93 29.79 -37.55
N GLY A 397 -3.20 30.23 -36.51
CA GLY A 397 -3.77 30.91 -35.34
C GLY A 397 -4.22 29.96 -34.21
N GLY A 398 -3.97 28.65 -34.34
CA GLY A 398 -4.12 27.69 -33.25
C GLY A 398 -2.98 27.77 -32.22
N ALA A 399 -3.20 27.22 -31.02
CA ALA A 399 -2.14 27.14 -30.00
C ALA A 399 -0.90 26.38 -30.54
N PRO A 400 0.33 26.80 -30.18
CA PRO A 400 1.54 26.12 -30.60
C PRO A 400 1.52 24.65 -30.17
N ILE A 401 1.90 23.76 -31.09
CA ILE A 401 2.09 22.36 -30.77
C ILE A 401 3.44 22.23 -30.06
N VAL A 402 3.43 21.51 -28.95
CA VAL A 402 4.65 21.20 -28.21
C VAL A 402 4.80 19.69 -28.10
N ALA A 403 6.03 19.22 -27.93
CA ALA A 403 6.29 17.81 -27.68
C ALA A 403 5.43 17.33 -26.49
N PRO A 404 4.89 16.11 -26.54
CA PRO A 404 3.94 15.66 -25.55
C PRO A 404 4.67 15.46 -24.22
N VAL A 405 3.98 15.66 -23.10
CA VAL A 405 4.53 15.36 -21.78
C VAL A 405 3.90 14.06 -21.30
N VAL A 406 4.73 13.07 -20.99
CA VAL A 406 4.29 11.77 -20.46
C VAL A 406 4.95 11.50 -19.11
N ALA A 407 4.14 11.07 -18.14
CA ALA A 407 4.61 10.74 -16.80
C ALA A 407 3.87 9.52 -16.24
N GLN A 408 4.54 8.79 -15.36
CA GLN A 408 3.87 7.79 -14.54
C GLN A 408 3.00 8.50 -13.50
N LYS A 409 1.71 8.14 -13.44
CA LYS A 409 0.79 8.65 -12.41
C LYS A 409 0.82 7.80 -11.15
N SER A 410 0.54 6.50 -11.30
CA SER A 410 0.50 5.56 -10.18
C SER A 410 0.63 4.12 -10.64
N ILE A 411 1.16 3.26 -9.78
CA ILE A 411 1.17 1.81 -9.95
C ILE A 411 0.31 1.22 -8.84
N THR A 412 -0.67 0.40 -9.21
CA THR A 412 -1.66 -0.18 -8.31
C THR A 412 -1.87 -1.66 -8.62
N ASN A 413 -2.64 -2.36 -7.78
CA ASN A 413 -2.96 -3.77 -7.96
C ASN A 413 -1.72 -4.66 -8.24
N ILE A 414 -0.60 -4.34 -7.58
CA ILE A 414 0.63 -5.11 -7.69
C ILE A 414 0.40 -6.44 -7.00
N THR A 415 0.41 -7.51 -7.79
CA THR A 415 0.39 -8.89 -7.31
C THR A 415 1.74 -9.54 -7.57
N HIS A 416 1.85 -10.83 -7.26
CA HIS A 416 3.03 -11.63 -7.59
C HIS A 416 3.17 -11.88 -9.11
N GLN A 417 2.14 -11.58 -9.92
CA GLN A 417 2.11 -11.85 -11.36
C GLN A 417 1.59 -10.69 -12.23
N SER A 418 1.12 -9.59 -11.64
CA SER A 418 0.46 -8.50 -12.37
C SER A 418 0.67 -7.15 -11.71
N ALA A 419 0.49 -6.07 -12.47
CA ALA A 419 0.41 -4.71 -11.98
C ALA A 419 -0.42 -3.85 -12.94
N ASP A 420 -1.15 -2.89 -12.39
CA ASP A 420 -1.90 -1.89 -13.15
C ASP A 420 -1.18 -0.54 -13.06
N ILE A 421 -0.88 0.07 -14.21
CA ILE A 421 -0.17 1.34 -14.31
C ILE A 421 -1.10 2.39 -14.91
N LEU A 422 -1.17 3.53 -14.24
CA LEU A 422 -1.80 4.75 -14.75
C LEU A 422 -0.72 5.73 -15.20
N ILE A 423 -0.97 6.35 -16.35
CA ILE A 423 -0.08 7.26 -17.06
C ILE A 423 -0.79 8.59 -17.16
N ASP A 424 -0.11 9.68 -16.81
CA ASP A 424 -0.55 11.03 -17.15
C ASP A 424 0.12 11.47 -18.46
N VAL A 425 -0.69 12.02 -19.36
CA VAL A 425 -0.22 12.50 -20.66
C VAL A 425 -0.86 13.84 -20.99
N ASN A 426 -0.04 14.85 -21.24
CA ASN A 426 -0.45 16.07 -21.95
C ASN A 426 -0.06 15.92 -23.44
N PRO A 427 -1.03 15.86 -24.36
CA PRO A 427 -0.75 15.68 -25.79
C PRO A 427 -0.11 16.88 -26.49
N GLY A 428 -0.06 18.05 -25.83
CA GLY A 428 0.62 19.24 -26.35
C GLY A 428 -0.04 19.84 -27.59
N ASN A 429 -1.38 19.85 -27.65
CA ASN A 429 -2.18 20.38 -28.77
C ASN A 429 -2.08 19.56 -30.09
N ALA A 430 -1.59 18.32 -30.03
CA ALA A 430 -1.58 17.40 -31.16
C ALA A 430 -1.88 15.95 -30.74
N ALA A 431 -2.33 15.14 -31.70
CA ALA A 431 -2.50 13.71 -31.48
C ALA A 431 -1.16 13.07 -31.12
N THR A 432 -1.15 12.39 -29.99
CA THR A 432 0.03 11.77 -29.41
C THR A 432 -0.17 10.27 -29.33
N SER A 433 0.72 9.53 -29.97
CA SER A 433 0.82 8.08 -29.85
C SER A 433 1.60 7.69 -28.59
N LEU A 434 1.13 6.67 -27.89
CA LEU A 434 1.73 6.19 -26.64
C LEU A 434 2.27 4.77 -26.80
N SER A 435 3.47 4.54 -26.28
CA SER A 435 4.04 3.20 -26.11
C SER A 435 4.64 3.04 -24.72
N PHE A 436 4.72 1.79 -24.27
CA PHE A 436 5.14 1.44 -22.93
C PHE A 436 6.16 0.31 -22.98
N GLU A 437 7.28 0.51 -22.29
CA GLU A 437 8.37 -0.46 -22.21
C GLU A 437 8.65 -0.80 -20.73
N TYR A 438 8.91 -2.07 -20.45
CA TYR A 438 9.27 -2.55 -19.12
C TYR A 438 10.28 -3.69 -19.16
N GLY A 439 11.01 -3.91 -18.07
CA GLY A 439 12.00 -4.99 -17.95
C GLY A 439 12.56 -5.11 -16.54
N ILE A 440 13.36 -6.12 -16.28
CA ILE A 440 14.04 -6.31 -14.98
C ILE A 440 15.30 -5.45 -14.83
N ASP A 441 15.68 -4.74 -15.89
CA ASP A 441 16.84 -3.85 -15.92
C ASP A 441 16.41 -2.43 -16.32
N SER A 442 16.91 -1.46 -15.57
CA SER A 442 16.75 -0.02 -15.78
C SER A 442 17.35 0.50 -17.08
N THR A 443 18.25 -0.26 -17.73
CA THR A 443 18.83 0.13 -19.03
C THR A 443 17.96 -0.28 -20.23
N PHE A 444 16.92 -1.10 -20.01
CA PHE A 444 15.99 -1.58 -21.05
C PHE A 444 16.66 -2.34 -22.21
N VAL A 445 17.82 -2.99 -21.99
CA VAL A 445 18.49 -3.83 -23.01
C VAL A 445 17.58 -4.98 -23.47
N ASN A 446 17.00 -5.73 -22.52
CA ASN A 446 16.03 -6.80 -22.79
C ASN A 446 14.63 -6.34 -22.39
N LYS A 447 14.11 -5.37 -23.13
CA LYS A 447 12.79 -4.77 -22.87
C LYS A 447 11.63 -5.60 -23.42
N LEU A 448 10.51 -5.52 -22.72
CA LEU A 448 9.20 -6.00 -23.13
C LEU A 448 8.27 -4.79 -23.34
N SER A 449 7.22 -4.98 -24.14
CA SER A 449 6.21 -3.95 -24.40
C SER A 449 4.83 -4.40 -23.95
N ALA A 450 3.97 -3.44 -23.61
CA ALA A 450 2.57 -3.68 -23.27
C ALA A 450 1.66 -2.66 -23.95
N ASN A 451 0.40 -3.04 -24.17
CA ASN A 451 -0.58 -2.19 -24.83
C ASN A 451 -1.03 -1.07 -23.89
N VAL A 452 -1.06 0.16 -24.42
CA VAL A 452 -1.54 1.36 -23.72
C VAL A 452 -2.98 1.64 -24.14
N THR A 453 -3.85 1.93 -23.17
CA THR A 453 -5.27 2.23 -23.41
C THR A 453 -5.67 3.57 -22.77
N PRO A 454 -6.08 4.58 -23.57
CA PRO A 454 -6.09 4.59 -25.04
C PRO A 454 -4.66 4.68 -25.62
N ALA A 455 -4.47 4.18 -26.85
CA ALA A 455 -3.17 4.18 -27.54
C ALA A 455 -2.81 5.55 -28.16
N ILE A 456 -3.83 6.38 -28.41
CA ILE A 456 -3.70 7.74 -28.94
C ILE A 456 -4.52 8.68 -28.06
N VAL A 457 -3.95 9.83 -27.71
CA VAL A 457 -4.59 10.91 -26.95
C VAL A 457 -4.44 12.24 -27.69
N ASN A 458 -5.36 13.18 -27.53
CA ASN A 458 -5.32 14.49 -28.20
C ASN A 458 -5.88 15.58 -27.27
N GLY A 459 -5.57 16.84 -27.56
CA GLY A 459 -6.02 18.01 -26.81
C GLY A 459 -4.89 18.79 -26.12
N SER A 460 -5.27 19.84 -25.42
CA SER A 460 -4.38 20.73 -24.64
C SER A 460 -4.24 20.30 -23.18
N GLU A 461 -5.23 19.55 -22.68
CA GLU A 461 -5.36 19.17 -21.28
C GLU A 461 -4.67 17.84 -20.99
N SER A 462 -4.22 17.68 -19.74
CA SER A 462 -3.67 16.42 -19.28
C SER A 462 -4.77 15.37 -19.17
N THR A 463 -4.55 14.22 -19.81
CA THR A 463 -5.46 13.07 -19.79
C THR A 463 -4.76 11.85 -19.18
N THR A 464 -5.52 10.79 -18.92
CA THR A 464 -4.96 9.55 -18.37
C THR A 464 -5.02 8.40 -19.35
N ALA A 465 -3.93 7.63 -19.44
CA ALA A 465 -3.89 6.33 -20.09
C ALA A 465 -3.55 5.23 -19.07
N SER A 466 -3.77 3.97 -19.45
CA SER A 466 -3.56 2.82 -18.57
C SER A 466 -2.85 1.68 -19.28
N VAL A 467 -2.09 0.90 -18.50
CA VAL A 467 -1.40 -0.32 -18.92
C VAL A 467 -1.67 -1.39 -17.87
N LYS A 468 -1.97 -2.61 -18.33
CA LYS A 468 -2.08 -3.79 -17.47
C LYS A 468 -0.99 -4.80 -17.82
N LEU A 469 -0.21 -5.18 -16.81
CA LEU A 469 0.86 -6.17 -16.95
C LEU A 469 0.42 -7.50 -16.35
N PHE A 470 0.82 -8.60 -17.00
CA PHE A 470 0.54 -9.98 -16.60
C PHE A 470 1.79 -10.85 -16.80
N GLY A 471 1.85 -12.00 -16.14
CA GLY A 471 2.97 -12.95 -16.28
C GLY A 471 4.27 -12.49 -15.62
N LEU A 472 4.19 -11.58 -14.65
CA LEU A 472 5.36 -11.12 -13.91
C LEU A 472 5.90 -12.20 -12.95
N THR A 473 7.19 -12.12 -12.63
CA THR A 473 7.83 -13.02 -11.65
C THR A 473 7.66 -12.45 -10.24
N ALA A 474 7.39 -13.30 -9.25
CA ALA A 474 7.21 -12.89 -7.85
C ALA A 474 8.51 -12.31 -7.25
N SER A 475 8.39 -11.41 -6.26
CA SER A 475 9.52 -10.76 -5.59
C SER A 475 10.58 -10.14 -6.52
N THR A 476 10.15 -9.68 -7.70
CA THR A 476 11.05 -9.17 -8.75
C THR A 476 10.78 -7.69 -8.99
N THR A 477 11.87 -6.90 -9.05
CA THR A 477 11.80 -5.48 -9.37
C THR A 477 11.80 -5.28 -10.89
N TYR A 478 10.81 -4.54 -11.38
CA TYR A 478 10.68 -4.13 -12.77
C TYR A 478 10.92 -2.63 -12.89
N SER A 479 11.66 -2.24 -13.93
CA SER A 479 11.81 -0.87 -14.41
C SER A 479 10.88 -0.65 -15.61
N LEU A 480 10.29 0.54 -15.72
CA LEU A 480 9.35 0.90 -16.78
C LEU A 480 9.55 2.33 -17.28
N ARG A 481 9.13 2.60 -18.52
CA ARG A 481 9.07 3.95 -19.09
C ARG A 481 7.95 4.07 -20.12
N ILE A 482 7.44 5.29 -20.26
CA ILE A 482 6.39 5.66 -21.20
C ILE A 482 7.02 6.53 -22.29
N ILE A 483 6.62 6.31 -23.53
CA ILE A 483 7.09 7.07 -24.69
C ILE A 483 5.86 7.69 -25.37
N GLY A 484 5.85 9.02 -25.47
CA GLY A 484 4.85 9.78 -26.23
C GLY A 484 5.47 10.35 -27.49
N VAL A 485 4.77 10.27 -28.61
CA VAL A 485 5.21 10.85 -29.90
C VAL A 485 4.07 11.61 -30.55
N ASN A 486 4.30 12.89 -30.85
CA ASN A 486 3.47 13.71 -31.72
C ASN A 486 4.35 14.38 -32.80
N GLU A 487 3.75 15.22 -33.64
CA GLU A 487 4.45 15.90 -34.74
C GLU A 487 5.52 16.91 -34.28
N SER A 488 5.42 17.44 -33.06
CA SER A 488 6.45 18.34 -32.48
C SER A 488 7.62 17.58 -31.87
N GLY A 489 7.47 16.30 -31.55
CA GLY A 489 8.59 15.49 -31.07
C GLY A 489 8.23 14.24 -30.28
N ARG A 490 9.29 13.58 -29.81
CA ARG A 490 9.25 12.39 -28.98
C ARG A 490 9.69 12.71 -27.56
N THR A 491 8.91 12.29 -26.59
CA THR A 491 9.23 12.41 -25.16
C THR A 491 9.24 11.04 -24.51
N VAL A 492 10.17 10.85 -23.57
CA VAL A 492 10.26 9.62 -22.76
C VAL A 492 10.14 10.04 -21.30
N SER A 493 9.28 9.35 -20.55
CA SER A 493 9.15 9.60 -19.11
C SER A 493 10.42 9.25 -18.36
N SER A 494 10.57 9.74 -17.13
CA SER A 494 11.52 9.18 -16.18
C SER A 494 11.29 7.67 -15.99
N THR A 495 12.36 6.92 -15.71
CA THR A 495 12.27 5.50 -15.39
C THR A 495 11.54 5.31 -14.06
N GLY A 496 10.40 4.64 -14.09
CA GLY A 496 9.68 4.20 -12.90
C GLY A 496 10.09 2.79 -12.49
N THR A 497 9.85 2.41 -11.24
CA THR A 497 10.09 1.04 -10.75
C THR A 497 8.96 0.55 -9.85
N PHE A 498 8.75 -0.76 -9.84
CA PHE A 498 7.93 -1.44 -8.85
C PHE A 498 8.45 -2.85 -8.58
N THR A 499 8.15 -3.40 -7.40
CA THR A 499 8.52 -4.78 -7.03
C THR A 499 7.24 -5.58 -6.84
N THR A 500 7.13 -6.71 -7.53
CA THR A 500 6.03 -7.65 -7.32
C THR A 500 6.07 -8.22 -5.90
N VAL A 501 4.88 -8.49 -5.34
CA VAL A 501 4.82 -9.10 -4.00
C VAL A 501 5.29 -10.56 -4.03
N PRO A 502 5.70 -11.13 -2.89
CA PRO A 502 5.97 -12.57 -2.79
C PRO A 502 4.76 -13.40 -3.22
N ALA A 503 5.02 -14.61 -3.74
CA ALA A 503 3.95 -15.54 -4.09
C ALA A 503 3.09 -15.84 -2.85
N PRO A 504 1.76 -16.01 -2.99
CA PRO A 504 0.89 -16.34 -1.87
C PRO A 504 1.37 -17.61 -1.18
N VAL A 505 1.42 -17.55 0.15
CA VAL A 505 1.64 -18.73 0.98
C VAL A 505 0.33 -19.52 1.03
N VAL A 506 0.41 -20.81 0.75
CA VAL A 506 -0.72 -21.75 0.78
C VAL A 506 -0.45 -22.89 1.76
N ALA A 507 -1.51 -23.58 2.18
CA ALA A 507 -1.38 -24.74 3.05
C ALA A 507 -0.45 -25.78 2.40
N PRO A 508 0.43 -26.43 3.18
CA PRO A 508 1.34 -27.41 2.63
C PRO A 508 0.55 -28.65 2.16
N SER A 509 1.14 -29.46 1.29
CA SER A 509 0.58 -30.76 0.92
C SER A 509 1.45 -31.88 1.48
N ALA A 510 0.82 -33.01 1.84
CA ALA A 510 1.51 -34.19 2.37
C ALA A 510 0.89 -35.46 1.80
N LYS A 511 1.74 -36.33 1.24
CA LYS A 511 1.36 -37.65 0.73
C LYS A 511 2.32 -38.68 1.28
N VAL A 512 1.78 -39.72 1.91
CA VAL A 512 2.57 -40.84 2.43
C VAL A 512 2.68 -41.94 1.37
N MET A 513 3.78 -42.70 1.38
CA MET A 513 4.05 -43.84 0.51
C MET A 513 4.10 -45.14 1.34
N PRO A 514 3.90 -46.32 0.72
CA PRO A 514 4.01 -47.61 1.41
C PRO A 514 5.36 -47.78 2.13
N ALA A 515 5.30 -48.29 3.36
CA ALA A 515 6.48 -48.58 4.16
C ALA A 515 7.31 -49.68 3.50
N THR A 516 8.64 -49.53 3.55
CA THR A 516 9.62 -50.48 3.02
C THR A 516 10.54 -50.95 4.14
N ASN A 517 11.40 -51.95 3.88
CA ASN A 517 12.32 -52.51 4.87
C ASN A 517 11.65 -52.92 6.19
N ILE A 518 10.43 -53.49 6.10
CA ILE A 518 9.66 -53.91 7.26
C ILE A 518 10.31 -55.15 7.86
N THR A 519 10.73 -55.04 9.12
CA THR A 519 11.23 -56.14 9.95
C THR A 519 10.27 -56.35 11.12
N SER A 520 10.53 -57.36 11.96
CA SER A 520 9.77 -57.55 13.20
C SER A 520 9.92 -56.39 14.20
N TYR A 521 10.82 -55.44 13.95
CA TYR A 521 11.23 -54.40 14.91
C TYR A 521 11.44 -53.02 14.27
N GLY A 522 11.19 -52.84 12.97
CA GLY A 522 11.39 -51.56 12.30
C GLY A 522 10.80 -51.51 10.90
N ALA A 523 10.81 -50.31 10.32
CA ALA A 523 10.38 -50.03 8.96
C ALA A 523 10.98 -48.69 8.47
N THR A 524 11.00 -48.48 7.16
CA THR A 524 11.26 -47.17 6.55
C THR A 524 9.95 -46.58 6.06
N LEU A 525 9.56 -45.45 6.65
CA LEU A 525 8.41 -44.65 6.21
C LEU A 525 8.90 -43.63 5.17
N ALA A 526 8.14 -43.46 4.09
CA ALA A 526 8.47 -42.51 3.03
C ALA A 526 7.25 -41.67 2.65
N GLY A 527 7.48 -40.49 2.09
CA GLY A 527 6.42 -39.61 1.62
C GLY A 527 6.95 -38.44 0.80
N VAL A 528 6.03 -37.63 0.30
CA VAL A 528 6.28 -36.42 -0.46
C VAL A 528 5.50 -35.28 0.19
N ALA A 529 6.16 -34.14 0.42
CA ALA A 529 5.53 -32.94 0.95
C ALA A 529 5.87 -31.71 0.09
N GLN A 530 4.94 -30.78 -0.02
CA GLN A 530 5.13 -29.48 -0.70
C GLN A 530 4.93 -28.36 0.32
N ALA A 531 5.85 -27.40 0.37
CA ALA A 531 5.89 -26.41 1.44
C ALA A 531 4.88 -25.25 1.27
N GLY A 532 4.23 -25.14 0.11
CA GLY A 532 3.24 -24.09 -0.16
C GLY A 532 3.80 -22.67 -0.08
N ASN A 533 5.07 -22.47 -0.48
CA ASN A 533 5.79 -21.18 -0.41
C ASN A 533 6.08 -20.65 1.01
N ALA A 534 5.98 -21.47 2.06
CA ALA A 534 6.47 -21.14 3.39
C ALA A 534 7.41 -22.21 3.95
N ALA A 535 8.22 -21.82 4.94
CA ALA A 535 8.95 -22.77 5.76
C ALA A 535 7.96 -23.75 6.41
N THR A 536 8.13 -25.04 6.13
CA THR A 536 7.19 -26.10 6.50
C THR A 536 7.92 -27.18 7.27
N LYS A 537 7.40 -27.53 8.45
CA LYS A 537 7.88 -28.64 9.27
C LYS A 537 7.16 -29.91 8.89
N VAL A 538 7.91 -30.99 8.69
CA VAL A 538 7.41 -32.28 8.23
C VAL A 538 7.70 -33.36 9.26
N THR A 539 6.65 -34.09 9.67
CA THR A 539 6.71 -35.13 10.69
C THR A 539 5.96 -36.37 10.26
N PHE A 540 6.44 -37.55 10.65
CA PHE A 540 5.67 -38.78 10.57
C PHE A 540 5.00 -39.04 11.92
N VAL A 541 3.72 -39.39 11.87
CA VAL A 541 2.95 -39.85 13.02
C VAL A 541 2.69 -41.33 12.79
N TYR A 542 3.11 -42.20 13.72
CA TYR A 542 2.90 -43.65 13.62
C TYR A 542 2.55 -44.27 14.98
N GLY A 543 1.76 -45.34 14.99
CA GLY A 543 1.32 -46.00 16.22
C GLY A 543 0.50 -47.25 15.96
N THR A 544 0.08 -47.95 17.02
CA THR A 544 -0.81 -49.11 16.90
C THR A 544 -2.30 -48.73 16.96
N ASP A 545 -2.60 -47.47 17.26
CA ASP A 545 -3.95 -46.91 17.28
C ASP A 545 -4.29 -46.25 15.93
N PRO A 546 -5.33 -46.71 15.20
CA PRO A 546 -5.74 -46.11 13.93
C PRO A 546 -6.16 -44.64 14.04
N GLU A 547 -6.62 -44.20 15.22
CA GLU A 547 -7.04 -42.82 15.46
C GLU A 547 -5.91 -41.96 16.03
N PHE A 548 -4.74 -42.54 16.28
CA PHE A 548 -3.56 -41.87 16.86
C PHE A 548 -3.82 -41.19 18.23
N LYS A 549 -4.75 -41.71 19.04
CA LYS A 549 -5.09 -41.15 20.37
C LYS A 549 -4.18 -41.73 21.47
N THR A 550 -3.80 -43.00 21.33
CA THR A 550 -2.94 -43.74 22.25
C THR A 550 -1.79 -44.39 21.50
N ASN A 551 -0.71 -44.78 22.19
CA ASN A 551 0.44 -45.51 21.60
C ASN A 551 0.98 -44.90 20.29
N THR A 552 1.03 -43.57 20.23
CA THR A 552 1.38 -42.81 19.03
C THR A 552 2.71 -42.10 19.23
N ASN A 553 3.57 -42.19 18.22
CA ASN A 553 4.83 -41.48 18.13
C ASN A 553 4.73 -40.43 17.02
N THR A 554 5.25 -39.23 17.29
CA THR A 554 5.38 -38.15 16.30
C THR A 554 6.85 -37.77 16.21
N ILE A 555 7.46 -38.03 15.05
CA ILE A 555 8.91 -37.89 14.85
C ILE A 555 9.16 -37.06 13.60
N ALA A 556 10.20 -36.22 13.65
CA ALA A 556 10.66 -35.42 12.52
C ALA A 556 11.02 -36.30 11.32
N ALA A 557 10.56 -35.93 10.13
CA ALA A 557 11.01 -36.55 8.90
C ALA A 557 12.43 -36.06 8.54
N ASN A 558 13.07 -36.71 7.56
CA ASN A 558 14.31 -36.27 6.96
C ASN A 558 14.08 -35.96 5.46
N PRO A 559 14.27 -34.71 4.99
CA PRO A 559 14.51 -33.49 5.78
C PRO A 559 13.31 -33.09 6.65
N PHE A 560 13.59 -32.46 7.79
CA PHE A 560 12.56 -32.02 8.76
C PHE A 560 11.89 -30.71 8.34
N GLU A 561 12.64 -29.82 7.69
CA GLU A 561 12.15 -28.53 7.20
C GLU A 561 12.31 -28.43 5.69
N ILE A 562 11.26 -27.99 5.02
CA ILE A 562 11.22 -27.79 3.57
C ILE A 562 10.66 -26.39 3.25
N SER A 563 10.97 -25.86 2.08
CA SER A 563 10.51 -24.53 1.62
C SER A 563 10.25 -24.49 0.11
N GLY A 564 9.48 -23.50 -0.34
CA GLY A 564 9.20 -23.27 -1.76
C GLY A 564 7.94 -23.99 -2.28
N ALA A 565 7.78 -23.99 -3.61
CA ALA A 565 6.61 -24.55 -4.29
C ALA A 565 6.80 -26.00 -4.77
N ASN A 566 8.01 -26.56 -4.69
CA ASN A 566 8.31 -27.86 -5.27
C ASN A 566 8.03 -29.00 -4.28
N ASN A 567 7.73 -30.17 -4.83
CA ASN A 567 7.61 -31.40 -4.06
C ASN A 567 8.97 -31.86 -3.55
N VAL A 568 9.04 -32.21 -2.26
CA VAL A 568 10.25 -32.71 -1.60
C VAL A 568 9.97 -34.10 -1.05
N ASN A 569 10.85 -35.05 -1.37
CA ASN A 569 10.79 -36.41 -0.82
C ASN A 569 11.31 -36.40 0.62
N VAL A 570 10.59 -37.07 1.50
CA VAL A 570 10.90 -37.17 2.93
C VAL A 570 10.84 -38.62 3.40
N SER A 571 11.66 -38.98 4.39
CA SER A 571 11.68 -40.33 4.95
C SER A 571 11.93 -40.36 6.46
N LEU A 572 11.59 -41.48 7.10
CA LEU A 572 11.89 -41.76 8.49
C LEU A 572 12.14 -43.27 8.66
N ASN A 573 13.30 -43.64 9.21
CA ASN A 573 13.54 -44.99 9.69
C ASN A 573 13.00 -45.13 11.12
N VAL A 574 12.06 -46.04 11.34
CA VAL A 574 11.48 -46.35 12.64
C VAL A 574 12.02 -47.67 13.17
N PHE A 575 12.33 -47.71 14.46
CA PHE A 575 12.93 -48.86 15.16
C PHE A 575 12.16 -49.15 16.45
N PHE A 576 12.48 -50.26 17.11
CA PHE A 576 11.87 -50.72 18.37
C PHE A 576 10.36 -50.96 18.29
N LEU A 577 9.89 -51.37 17.11
CA LEU A 577 8.51 -51.80 16.94
C LEU A 577 8.29 -53.17 17.59
N ASP A 578 7.06 -53.43 18.01
CA ASP A 578 6.65 -54.74 18.49
C ASP A 578 6.37 -55.66 17.29
N GLY A 579 6.93 -56.86 17.30
CA GLY A 579 6.69 -57.87 16.26
C GLY A 579 5.27 -58.43 16.30
N GLY A 580 4.72 -58.79 15.14
CA GLY A 580 3.37 -59.33 15.01
C GLY A 580 2.26 -58.29 15.20
N LYS A 581 2.56 -57.00 15.10
CA LYS A 581 1.58 -55.91 15.28
C LYS A 581 1.37 -55.12 14.01
N LYS A 582 0.14 -54.61 13.89
CA LYS A 582 -0.24 -53.66 12.84
C LYS A 582 0.03 -52.23 13.31
N TYR A 583 0.74 -51.48 12.48
CA TYR A 583 1.02 -50.06 12.69
C TYR A 583 0.29 -49.22 11.65
N PHE A 584 -0.28 -48.11 12.11
CA PHE A 584 -0.86 -47.05 11.31
C PHE A 584 0.12 -45.89 11.25
N TYR A 585 0.26 -45.23 10.11
CA TYR A 585 1.14 -44.08 9.97
C TYR A 585 0.62 -43.08 8.94
N LYS A 586 0.97 -41.81 9.14
CA LYS A 586 0.66 -40.70 8.24
C LYS A 586 1.79 -39.67 8.25
N LEU A 587 1.85 -38.88 7.20
CA LEU A 587 2.74 -37.73 7.07
C LEU A 587 1.97 -36.46 7.42
N VAL A 588 2.55 -35.59 8.24
CA VAL A 588 1.98 -34.29 8.60
C VAL A 588 2.97 -33.19 8.22
N ALA A 589 2.52 -32.27 7.38
CA ALA A 589 3.26 -31.07 7.02
C ALA A 589 2.56 -29.84 7.60
N SER A 590 3.31 -28.93 8.22
CA SER A 590 2.75 -27.76 8.91
C SER A 590 3.54 -26.50 8.59
N ASN A 591 2.84 -25.43 8.22
CA ASN A 591 3.42 -24.11 7.98
C ASN A 591 2.53 -23.02 8.62
N SER A 592 2.87 -21.74 8.39
CA SER A 592 2.13 -20.59 8.94
C SER A 592 0.67 -20.49 8.51
N THR A 593 0.25 -21.19 7.46
CA THR A 593 -1.13 -21.19 6.94
C THR A 593 -1.96 -22.38 7.40
N GLY A 594 -1.33 -23.42 7.95
CA GLY A 594 -2.03 -24.58 8.51
C GLY A 594 -1.22 -25.87 8.48
N SER A 595 -1.86 -26.94 8.94
CA SER A 595 -1.31 -28.30 8.95
C SER A 595 -2.15 -29.21 8.07
N THR A 596 -1.49 -29.96 7.19
CA THR A 596 -2.11 -30.95 6.31
C THR A 596 -1.59 -32.33 6.69
N SER A 597 -2.50 -33.28 6.86
CA SER A 597 -2.17 -34.70 7.04
C SER A 597 -2.41 -35.46 5.75
N SER A 598 -1.55 -36.40 5.43
CA SER A 598 -1.82 -37.40 4.40
C SER A 598 -2.94 -38.36 4.83
N GLU A 599 -3.37 -39.21 3.91
CA GLU A 599 -4.09 -40.43 4.25
C GLU A 599 -3.28 -41.30 5.23
N VAL A 600 -3.98 -42.14 5.98
CA VAL A 600 -3.37 -43.10 6.91
C VAL A 600 -3.10 -44.40 6.15
N LEU A 601 -1.84 -44.82 6.13
CA LEU A 601 -1.44 -46.14 5.63
C LEU A 601 -1.11 -47.07 6.79
N THR A 602 -1.02 -48.37 6.50
CA THR A 602 -0.69 -49.39 7.50
C THR A 602 0.40 -50.33 7.02
N PHE A 603 1.14 -50.90 7.95
CA PHE A 603 2.02 -52.04 7.73
C PHE A 603 1.96 -53.01 8.93
N GLU A 604 2.35 -54.27 8.72
CA GLU A 604 2.37 -55.29 9.77
C GLU A 604 3.81 -55.78 9.95
N THR A 605 4.29 -55.78 11.19
CA THR A 605 5.59 -56.34 11.53
C THR A 605 5.47 -57.87 11.58
N PRO A 606 6.40 -58.63 10.97
CA PRO A 606 6.43 -60.08 11.13
C PRO A 606 6.55 -60.50 12.61
N VAL A 607 6.01 -61.65 12.98
CA VAL A 607 6.14 -62.22 14.33
C VAL A 607 7.61 -62.60 14.57
N ALA A 608 8.24 -62.03 15.59
CA ALA A 608 9.62 -62.38 15.96
C ALA A 608 9.67 -63.77 16.63
N PRO A 609 10.52 -64.71 16.18
CA PRO A 609 10.76 -65.96 16.90
C PRO A 609 11.54 -65.66 18.19
N GLY A 610 10.83 -65.46 19.29
CA GLY A 610 11.38 -64.90 20.52
C GLY A 610 12.21 -65.84 21.38
N LEU A 611 13.54 -65.75 21.32
CA LEU A 611 14.42 -66.39 22.32
C LEU A 611 14.71 -65.44 23.50
N PRO A 612 14.97 -65.97 24.72
CA PRO A 612 15.52 -65.17 25.81
C PRO A 612 16.81 -64.46 25.37
N PRO A 613 17.09 -63.25 25.89
CA PRO A 613 18.28 -62.52 25.49
C PRO A 613 19.52 -63.25 26.01
N THR A 614 20.69 -63.03 25.41
CA THR A 614 21.96 -63.50 26.00
C THR A 614 22.74 -62.31 26.54
N VAL A 615 23.31 -62.44 27.74
CA VAL A 615 24.13 -61.40 28.35
C VAL A 615 25.42 -61.98 28.91
N SER A 616 26.53 -61.31 28.62
CA SER A 616 27.83 -61.58 29.21
C SER A 616 28.41 -60.32 29.83
N THR A 617 29.18 -60.50 30.90
CA THR A 617 29.88 -59.41 31.59
C THR A 617 31.37 -59.63 31.41
N ASN A 618 32.11 -58.55 31.14
CA ASN A 618 33.57 -58.61 31.16
C ASN A 618 34.05 -58.77 32.61
N ALA A 619 34.85 -59.81 32.86
CA ALA A 619 35.37 -60.11 34.20
C ALA A 619 36.28 -58.99 34.73
N ASN A 620 36.91 -58.22 33.84
CA ASN A 620 37.78 -57.12 34.19
C ASN A 620 37.07 -55.78 33.93
N PRO A 621 36.81 -54.98 34.98
CA PRO A 621 36.26 -53.63 34.79
C PRO A 621 37.18 -52.77 33.93
N LEU A 622 36.59 -51.95 33.05
CA LEU A 622 37.31 -50.99 32.22
C LEU A 622 38.01 -49.92 33.07
N SER A 623 37.39 -49.54 34.18
CA SER A 623 37.99 -48.66 35.18
C SER A 623 37.58 -49.10 36.59
N ARG A 624 38.57 -49.18 37.48
CA ARG A 624 38.41 -49.45 38.93
C ARG A 624 38.61 -48.21 39.79
N VAL A 625 38.75 -47.03 39.18
CA VAL A 625 38.77 -45.75 39.90
C VAL A 625 37.34 -45.42 40.30
N VAL A 626 37.08 -45.15 41.57
CA VAL A 626 35.70 -45.04 42.10
C VAL A 626 34.89 -43.94 41.42
N ALA A 627 35.51 -42.80 41.12
CA ALA A 627 34.84 -41.67 40.45
C ALA A 627 34.48 -41.96 38.98
N THR A 628 35.22 -42.83 38.29
CA THR A 628 35.08 -43.11 36.86
C THR A 628 34.86 -44.60 36.58
N ALA A 629 34.32 -45.32 37.55
CA ALA A 629 34.16 -46.76 37.50
C ALA A 629 33.32 -47.15 36.27
N ALA A 630 33.84 -48.08 35.47
CA ALA A 630 33.24 -48.45 34.20
C ALA A 630 33.29 -49.96 34.00
N PHE A 631 32.16 -50.56 33.65
CA PHE A 631 32.00 -52.01 33.48
C PHE A 631 31.41 -52.28 32.10
N GLU A 632 32.01 -53.22 31.37
CA GLU A 632 31.57 -53.59 30.03
C GLU A 632 30.81 -54.92 30.07
N GLY A 633 29.77 -55.01 29.25
CA GLY A 633 29.05 -56.24 28.95
C GLY A 633 28.67 -56.31 27.48
N VAL A 634 28.22 -57.48 27.06
CA VAL A 634 27.67 -57.71 25.72
C VAL A 634 26.29 -58.32 25.88
N VAL A 635 25.30 -57.77 25.17
CA VAL A 635 23.93 -58.27 25.17
C VAL A 635 23.48 -58.54 23.75
N ASN A 636 22.98 -59.73 23.48
CA ASN A 636 22.24 -60.04 22.26
C ASN A 636 20.74 -60.02 22.58
N PRO A 637 19.95 -59.12 21.98
CA PRO A 637 18.51 -59.04 22.23
C PRO A 637 17.71 -60.21 21.63
N LYS A 638 18.33 -61.03 20.76
CA LYS A 638 17.75 -62.20 20.09
C LYS A 638 16.39 -61.90 19.43
N GLY A 639 16.34 -60.77 18.72
CA GLY A 639 15.17 -60.37 17.97
C GLY A 639 14.07 -59.69 18.78
N GLN A 640 14.26 -59.50 20.10
CA GLN A 640 13.30 -58.82 20.97
C GLN A 640 13.90 -57.59 21.66
N THR A 641 13.09 -56.56 21.83
CA THR A 641 13.43 -55.38 22.64
C THR A 641 13.76 -55.82 24.06
N THR A 642 15.01 -55.57 24.46
CA THR A 642 15.62 -56.09 25.69
C THR A 642 16.05 -54.93 26.58
N LYS A 643 15.55 -54.93 27.82
CA LYS A 643 15.98 -54.03 28.89
C LYS A 643 17.27 -54.58 29.50
N VAL A 644 18.22 -53.69 29.81
CA VAL A 644 19.52 -54.07 30.36
C VAL A 644 19.80 -53.25 31.62
N GLU A 645 20.16 -53.94 32.70
CA GLU A 645 20.52 -53.38 33.99
C GLU A 645 21.89 -53.91 34.44
N PHE A 646 22.65 -53.08 35.16
CA PHE A 646 23.89 -53.49 35.81
C PHE A 646 23.68 -53.49 37.33
N LEU A 647 24.03 -54.61 37.98
CA LEU A 647 23.87 -54.83 39.40
C LEU A 647 25.25 -54.96 40.06
N TRP A 648 25.43 -54.35 41.23
CA TRP A 648 26.62 -54.52 42.05
C TRP A 648 26.31 -54.49 43.55
N GLY A 649 27.17 -55.09 44.37
CA GLY A 649 27.00 -55.14 45.82
C GLY A 649 28.14 -55.84 46.53
N THR A 650 28.09 -55.88 47.86
CA THR A 650 29.11 -56.56 48.69
C THR A 650 28.81 -58.04 48.91
N ASP A 651 27.61 -58.50 48.57
CA ASP A 651 27.17 -59.88 48.70
C ASP A 651 27.37 -60.69 47.41
N LYS A 652 27.94 -61.89 47.52
CA LYS A 652 28.27 -62.75 46.37
C LYS A 652 27.06 -63.18 45.55
N SER A 653 25.88 -63.27 46.17
CA SER A 653 24.65 -63.65 45.48
C SER A 653 23.92 -62.47 44.82
N LEU A 654 24.33 -61.23 45.14
CA LEU A 654 23.66 -60.00 44.72
C LEU A 654 22.15 -59.99 45.03
N THR A 655 21.74 -60.67 46.10
CA THR A 655 20.34 -60.71 46.56
C THR A 655 20.03 -59.74 47.71
N ARG A 656 21.05 -59.30 48.46
CA ARG A 656 20.93 -58.33 49.56
C ARG A 656 22.00 -57.24 49.44
N GLY A 657 21.64 -56.00 49.77
CA GLY A 657 22.57 -54.86 49.70
C GLY A 657 23.00 -54.50 48.27
N THR A 658 22.19 -54.86 47.27
CA THR A 658 22.47 -54.67 45.85
C THR A 658 22.04 -53.29 45.37
N SER A 659 22.94 -52.61 44.68
CA SER A 659 22.65 -51.40 43.92
C SER A 659 22.48 -51.75 42.43
N LYS A 660 21.67 -50.97 41.72
CA LYS A 660 21.42 -51.19 40.29
C LYS A 660 21.46 -49.88 39.51
N VAL A 661 21.85 -49.95 38.25
CA VAL A 661 21.81 -48.83 37.30
C VAL A 661 21.28 -49.32 35.95
N THR A 662 20.35 -48.56 35.37
CA THR A 662 19.89 -48.81 33.99
C THR A 662 20.93 -48.28 33.02
N ILE A 663 21.21 -49.06 31.97
CA ILE A 663 22.21 -48.71 30.97
C ILE A 663 21.63 -47.67 30.00
N ALA A 664 22.43 -46.66 29.62
CA ALA A 664 21.99 -45.58 28.72
C ALA A 664 21.57 -46.10 27.33
N GLN A 665 22.22 -47.16 26.85
CA GLN A 665 21.88 -47.83 25.60
C GLN A 665 20.59 -48.66 25.69
N SER A 666 20.01 -48.87 26.89
CA SER A 666 18.79 -49.66 27.07
C SER A 666 17.52 -48.81 26.87
N PRO A 667 16.46 -49.34 26.22
CA PRO A 667 16.32 -50.69 25.66
C PRO A 667 17.07 -50.88 24.34
N ILE A 668 17.56 -52.10 24.09
CA ILE A 668 18.25 -52.50 22.86
C ILE A 668 17.40 -53.52 22.08
N SER A 669 17.46 -53.51 20.75
CA SER A 669 16.72 -54.46 19.89
C SER A 669 17.59 -54.93 18.72
N GLY A 670 17.21 -56.05 18.08
CA GLY A 670 17.91 -56.62 16.94
C GLY A 670 18.47 -58.02 17.21
N GLU A 671 19.18 -58.56 16.22
CA GLU A 671 19.72 -59.94 16.25
C GLU A 671 21.22 -60.01 16.56
N THR A 672 21.88 -58.85 16.62
CA THR A 672 23.34 -58.76 16.79
C THR A 672 23.73 -58.44 18.22
N ASP A 673 24.96 -58.79 18.56
CA ASP A 673 25.56 -58.46 19.84
C ASP A 673 25.77 -56.95 19.98
N VAL A 674 25.23 -56.37 21.05
CA VAL A 674 25.37 -54.95 21.38
C VAL A 674 26.26 -54.81 22.60
N LYS A 675 27.32 -54.00 22.48
CA LYS A 675 28.19 -53.65 23.62
C LYS A 675 27.50 -52.64 24.51
N VAL A 676 27.53 -52.89 25.82
CA VAL A 676 26.93 -52.04 26.85
C VAL A 676 27.98 -51.66 27.89
N ILE A 677 27.91 -50.43 28.39
CA ILE A 677 28.83 -49.93 29.42
C ILE A 677 28.03 -49.33 30.57
N ALA A 678 28.34 -49.74 31.80
CA ALA A 678 27.74 -49.21 33.02
C ALA A 678 28.71 -48.27 33.74
N TYR A 679 28.20 -47.13 34.21
CA TYR A 679 28.92 -46.13 35.01
C TYR A 679 28.28 -45.98 36.41
N PRO A 680 28.42 -46.98 37.28
CA PRO A 680 27.89 -46.94 38.64
C PRO A 680 28.53 -45.84 39.50
N LYS A 681 27.73 -45.26 40.42
CA LYS A 681 28.15 -44.19 41.36
C LYS A 681 28.21 -44.71 42.80
N ASN A 682 28.87 -43.95 43.68
CA ASN A 682 28.95 -44.18 45.13
C ASN A 682 29.63 -45.49 45.54
N MET A 683 30.67 -45.92 44.81
CA MET A 683 31.48 -47.04 45.26
C MET A 683 32.41 -46.65 46.41
N LEU A 684 32.81 -47.63 47.21
CA LEU A 684 33.75 -47.43 48.31
C LEU A 684 35.18 -47.77 47.84
N PRO A 685 36.15 -46.85 47.97
CA PRO A 685 37.55 -47.12 47.63
C PRO A 685 38.14 -48.28 48.42
N GLY A 686 38.96 -49.11 47.77
CA GLY A 686 39.64 -50.26 48.39
C GLY A 686 38.73 -51.42 48.81
N ARG A 687 37.42 -51.38 48.49
CA ARG A 687 36.46 -52.45 48.82
C ARG A 687 36.21 -53.35 47.61
N GLY A 688 36.05 -54.65 47.91
CA GLY A 688 35.58 -55.63 46.95
C GLY A 688 34.09 -55.49 46.66
N ILE A 689 33.73 -55.59 45.38
CA ILE A 689 32.35 -55.65 44.92
C ILE A 689 32.12 -56.85 44.01
N TYR A 690 30.95 -57.47 44.16
CA TYR A 690 30.39 -58.41 43.20
C TYR A 690 29.54 -57.65 42.18
N PHE A 691 29.57 -58.05 40.91
CA PHE A 691 28.84 -57.36 39.84
C PHE A 691 28.40 -58.28 38.70
N GLN A 692 27.32 -57.90 38.01
CA GLN A 692 26.81 -58.59 36.81
C GLN A 692 25.90 -57.67 35.96
N PHE A 693 25.77 -57.98 34.67
CA PHE A 693 24.70 -57.46 33.81
C PHE A 693 23.50 -58.40 33.79
N VAL A 694 22.30 -57.82 33.72
CA VAL A 694 21.02 -58.51 33.63
C VAL A 694 20.27 -57.95 32.43
N ALA A 695 19.84 -58.83 31.54
CA ALA A 695 19.06 -58.50 30.35
C ALA A 695 17.69 -59.16 30.44
N SER A 696 16.62 -58.43 30.14
CA SER A 696 15.26 -58.94 30.17
C SER A 696 14.44 -58.50 28.96
N ASN A 697 13.73 -59.45 28.36
CA ASN A 697 12.74 -59.21 27.32
C ASN A 697 11.45 -59.99 27.66
N THR A 698 10.48 -59.99 26.75
CA THR A 698 9.21 -60.72 26.92
C THR A 698 9.38 -62.24 26.98
N SER A 699 10.45 -62.79 26.40
CA SER A 699 10.76 -64.23 26.44
C SER A 699 11.54 -64.68 27.68
N GLY A 700 12.07 -63.75 28.50
CA GLY A 700 12.70 -64.10 29.77
C GLY A 700 13.77 -63.14 30.28
N ILE A 701 14.41 -63.51 31.39
CA ILE A 701 15.51 -62.77 32.03
C ILE A 701 16.78 -63.61 31.94
N ALA A 702 17.83 -63.07 31.33
CA ALA A 702 19.17 -63.62 31.36
C ALA A 702 20.06 -62.81 32.32
N LYS A 703 20.84 -63.51 33.13
CA LYS A 703 21.82 -62.94 34.05
C LYS A 703 23.20 -63.45 33.66
N SER A 704 24.19 -62.58 33.59
CA SER A 704 25.57 -63.02 33.35
C SER A 704 26.14 -63.71 34.59
N VAL A 705 27.35 -64.26 34.46
CA VAL A 705 28.18 -64.65 35.60
C VAL A 705 28.44 -63.44 36.50
N ILE A 706 28.43 -63.65 37.83
CA ILE A 706 28.82 -62.66 38.84
C ILE A 706 30.33 -62.67 38.97
N TYR A 707 30.97 -61.53 38.72
CA TYR A 707 32.40 -61.33 38.92
C TYR A 707 32.69 -60.50 40.16
N TYR A 708 33.93 -60.55 40.63
CA TYR A 708 34.40 -59.81 41.80
C TYR A 708 35.58 -58.92 41.43
N ALA A 709 35.54 -57.65 41.83
CA ALA A 709 36.65 -56.72 41.66
C ALA A 709 36.85 -55.87 42.91
N ILE A 710 38.10 -55.62 43.26
CA ILE A 710 38.47 -54.67 44.32
C ILE A 710 38.65 -53.31 43.65
N MET A 711 37.90 -52.31 44.11
CA MET A 711 38.03 -50.94 43.65
C MET A 711 39.38 -50.36 44.11
N ASN A 712 39.98 -49.51 43.29
CA ASN A 712 41.25 -48.89 43.62
C ASN A 712 41.11 -48.10 44.95
N SER A 713 42.16 -48.14 45.77
CA SER A 713 42.27 -47.17 46.86
C SER A 713 42.52 -45.78 46.30
N GLU A 714 42.09 -44.76 47.03
CA GLU A 714 42.28 -43.36 46.68
C GLU A 714 43.19 -42.67 47.72
N THR A 715 43.61 -41.45 47.42
CA THR A 715 44.47 -40.66 48.32
C THR A 715 43.74 -40.39 49.64
N PRO A 716 44.33 -40.72 50.79
CA PRO A 716 43.77 -40.43 52.11
C PRO A 716 43.52 -38.94 52.32
N VAL A 717 42.47 -38.61 53.08
CA VAL A 717 42.07 -37.23 53.34
C VAL A 717 41.98 -36.93 54.83
N ILE A 718 42.55 -35.79 55.24
CA ILE A 718 42.40 -35.24 56.59
C ILE A 718 41.16 -34.35 56.58
N LEU A 719 40.13 -34.75 57.31
CA LEU A 719 38.84 -34.07 57.31
C LEU A 719 38.75 -32.97 58.36
N ASN A 720 39.34 -33.20 59.54
CA ASN A 720 39.29 -32.25 60.63
C ASN A 720 40.47 -32.44 61.58
N THR A 721 40.94 -31.35 62.22
CA THR A 721 42.02 -31.36 63.22
C THR A 721 41.71 -30.33 64.29
N TYR A 722 41.76 -30.73 65.56
CA TYR A 722 41.43 -29.86 66.69
C TYR A 722 42.13 -30.31 67.98
N ALA A 723 42.30 -29.38 68.92
CA ALA A 723 42.85 -29.65 70.24
C ALA A 723 41.79 -29.44 71.32
N ASN A 724 41.82 -30.23 72.37
CA ASN A 724 40.93 -30.10 73.54
C ASN A 724 41.64 -30.55 74.82
N GLN A 725 40.95 -30.49 75.96
CA GLN A 725 41.50 -30.87 77.28
C GLN A 725 42.77 -30.09 77.65
N ASN A 726 42.67 -28.77 77.54
CA ASN A 726 43.78 -27.87 77.81
C ASN A 726 44.10 -27.82 79.31
N LEU A 727 45.35 -28.09 79.67
CA LEU A 727 45.87 -28.09 81.03
C LEU A 727 46.96 -27.01 81.15
N ALA A 728 47.39 -26.71 82.38
CA ALA A 728 48.50 -25.79 82.60
C ALA A 728 49.81 -26.29 81.96
N ASN A 729 49.97 -27.60 81.78
CA ASN A 729 51.17 -28.23 81.24
C ASN A 729 50.90 -29.29 80.14
N GLY A 730 49.72 -29.29 79.51
CA GLY A 730 49.34 -30.33 78.54
C GLY A 730 48.08 -30.03 77.71
N ILE A 731 47.83 -30.84 76.69
CA ILE A 731 46.71 -30.73 75.73
C ILE A 731 46.43 -32.11 75.11
N THR A 732 45.23 -32.38 74.59
CA THR A 732 44.96 -33.52 73.70
C THR A 732 44.71 -33.05 72.27
N LEU A 733 45.52 -33.53 71.33
CA LEU A 733 45.37 -33.29 69.89
C LEU A 733 44.50 -34.38 69.26
N ASN A 734 43.59 -34.01 68.37
CA ASN A 734 42.66 -34.90 67.69
C ASN A 734 42.60 -34.60 66.19
N SER A 735 42.37 -35.63 65.37
CA SER A 735 42.14 -35.47 63.94
C SER A 735 41.23 -36.55 63.40
N VAL A 736 40.31 -36.20 62.50
CA VAL A 736 39.44 -37.12 61.77
C VAL A 736 40.01 -37.32 60.38
N ILE A 737 40.34 -38.56 60.03
CA ILE A 737 41.01 -38.93 58.78
C ILE A 737 40.20 -40.03 58.11
N ASN A 738 40.00 -39.93 56.79
CA ASN A 738 39.51 -41.04 55.99
C ASN A 738 40.69 -41.62 55.19
N ALA A 739 40.99 -42.89 55.42
CA ALA A 739 42.13 -43.53 54.77
C ALA A 739 41.84 -43.91 53.31
N MET A 740 40.61 -43.70 52.82
CA MET A 740 40.19 -43.90 51.41
C MET A 740 40.64 -45.24 50.82
N GLY A 741 40.60 -46.29 51.65
CA GLY A 741 41.02 -47.65 51.27
C GLY A 741 42.53 -47.89 51.26
N SER A 742 43.35 -46.85 51.50
CA SER A 742 44.79 -46.95 51.72
C SER A 742 45.09 -47.23 53.19
N ASN A 743 46.19 -47.91 53.48
CA ASN A 743 46.69 -48.04 54.84
C ASN A 743 47.57 -46.82 55.15
N THR A 744 47.30 -46.14 56.26
CA THR A 744 47.85 -44.81 56.53
C THR A 744 48.32 -44.69 57.97
N ASN A 745 49.53 -44.16 58.16
CA ASN A 745 50.12 -43.87 59.48
C ASN A 745 49.91 -42.37 59.82
N PRO A 746 49.12 -42.05 60.86
CA PRO A 746 48.91 -40.68 61.29
C PRO A 746 49.83 -40.22 62.42
N TYR A 747 50.28 -38.97 62.32
CA TYR A 747 51.16 -38.26 63.25
C TYR A 747 50.60 -36.85 63.56
N PHE A 748 50.95 -36.30 64.71
CA PHE A 748 50.85 -34.86 64.98
C PHE A 748 52.23 -34.24 65.03
N ILE A 749 52.35 -33.02 64.51
CA ILE A 749 53.56 -32.20 64.62
C ILE A 749 53.17 -30.95 65.36
N TYR A 750 53.91 -30.59 66.40
CA TYR A 750 53.64 -29.40 67.19
C TYR A 750 54.92 -28.69 67.62
N GLY A 751 54.82 -27.39 67.91
CA GLY A 751 55.93 -26.53 68.32
C GLY A 751 55.45 -25.12 68.63
N THR A 752 56.35 -24.23 69.04
CA THR A 752 56.04 -22.81 69.28
C THR A 752 56.21 -21.95 68.02
N ASP A 753 56.84 -22.49 66.98
CA ASP A 753 56.99 -21.86 65.67
C ASP A 753 55.65 -21.88 64.90
N PRO A 754 55.07 -20.72 64.53
CA PRO A 754 53.82 -20.64 63.77
C PRO A 754 53.83 -21.37 62.43
N THR A 755 55.01 -21.53 61.79
CA THR A 755 55.14 -22.24 60.50
C THR A 755 55.53 -23.70 60.66
N LEU A 756 55.79 -24.17 61.88
CA LEU A 756 56.23 -25.53 62.20
C LEU A 756 57.46 -25.99 61.38
N THR A 757 58.36 -25.06 61.05
CA THR A 757 59.56 -25.31 60.24
C THR A 757 60.80 -25.58 61.08
N SER A 758 60.85 -25.07 62.31
CA SER A 758 61.96 -25.28 63.25
C SER A 758 61.43 -25.50 64.68
N GLY A 759 62.20 -26.19 65.52
CA GLY A 759 61.82 -26.42 66.92
C GLY A 759 60.54 -27.24 67.10
N THR A 760 60.22 -28.17 66.17
CA THR A 760 59.00 -28.98 66.22
C THR A 760 59.25 -30.39 66.73
N THR A 761 58.22 -30.99 67.33
CA THR A 761 58.20 -32.39 67.76
C THR A 761 57.13 -33.15 66.99
N THR A 762 57.49 -34.32 66.44
CA THR A 762 56.54 -35.23 65.77
C THR A 762 56.18 -36.37 66.70
N VAL A 763 54.90 -36.63 66.90
CA VAL A 763 54.39 -37.71 67.74
C VAL A 763 53.41 -38.57 66.97
N ALA A 764 53.55 -39.89 67.08
CA ALA A 764 52.58 -40.81 66.50
C ALA A 764 51.23 -40.73 67.25
N THR A 765 50.14 -40.84 66.50
CA THR A 765 48.78 -40.82 67.06
C THR A 765 48.34 -42.20 67.56
N THR A 766 47.19 -42.26 68.23
CA THR A 766 46.51 -43.51 68.57
C THR A 766 45.14 -43.53 67.86
N PRO A 767 44.82 -44.55 67.04
CA PRO A 767 45.65 -45.71 66.65
C PRO A 767 46.86 -45.34 65.76
N LEU A 768 47.91 -46.18 65.77
CA LEU A 768 49.17 -45.96 65.02
C LEU A 768 49.03 -46.12 63.49
N ALA A 769 48.01 -46.84 63.05
CA ALA A 769 47.65 -47.01 61.65
C ALA A 769 46.13 -47.04 61.50
N ILE A 770 45.63 -46.47 60.40
CA ILE A 770 44.23 -46.49 60.00
C ILE A 770 44.10 -47.09 58.60
N THR A 771 42.98 -47.76 58.33
CA THR A 771 42.72 -48.44 57.05
C THR A 771 41.24 -48.32 56.67
N GLY A 772 40.95 -48.48 55.38
CA GLY A 772 39.59 -48.47 54.83
C GLY A 772 39.06 -47.07 54.48
N GLY A 773 37.88 -47.02 53.84
CA GLY A 773 37.22 -45.77 53.42
C GLY A 773 36.32 -45.13 54.48
N VAL A 774 36.58 -45.35 55.77
CA VAL A 774 35.74 -44.87 56.88
C VAL A 774 36.46 -43.78 57.66
N ASN A 775 35.71 -42.73 58.03
CA ASN A 775 36.21 -41.64 58.86
C ASN A 775 36.64 -42.19 60.23
N THR A 776 37.93 -42.09 60.53
CA THR A 776 38.53 -42.59 61.78
C THR A 776 39.10 -41.40 62.55
N THR A 777 38.77 -41.31 63.84
CA THR A 777 39.33 -40.27 64.72
C THR A 777 40.59 -40.80 65.39
N VAL A 778 41.70 -40.07 65.23
CA VAL A 778 42.99 -40.35 65.86
C VAL A 778 43.32 -39.26 66.88
N LYS A 779 44.03 -39.60 67.96
CA LYS A 779 44.33 -38.66 69.04
C LYS A 779 45.71 -38.85 69.67
N LYS A 780 46.23 -37.81 70.34
CA LYS A 780 47.44 -37.86 71.17
C LYS A 780 47.39 -36.82 72.29
N SER A 781 47.56 -37.25 73.53
CA SER A 781 47.74 -36.35 74.68
C SER A 781 49.22 -35.98 74.85
N LEU A 782 49.48 -34.69 75.04
CA LEU A 782 50.79 -34.08 75.26
C LEU A 782 50.88 -33.61 76.72
N VAL A 783 52.05 -33.78 77.33
CA VAL A 783 52.37 -33.36 78.71
C VAL A 783 53.75 -32.70 78.73
N GLY A 784 54.00 -31.84 79.72
CA GLY A 784 55.27 -31.12 79.88
C GLY A 784 55.39 -29.83 79.06
N LEU A 785 54.27 -29.29 78.59
CA LEU A 785 54.25 -28.00 77.88
C LEU A 785 54.39 -26.83 78.85
N ALA A 786 55.01 -25.73 78.41
CA ALA A 786 55.15 -24.53 79.23
C ALA A 786 53.79 -23.87 79.45
N SER A 787 53.48 -23.44 80.67
CA SER A 787 52.21 -22.79 81.04
C SER A 787 52.08 -21.41 80.40
N GLY A 788 50.85 -21.04 79.99
CA GLY A 788 50.55 -19.75 79.34
C GLY A 788 51.20 -19.54 77.97
N THR A 789 51.67 -20.61 77.31
CA THR A 789 52.42 -20.54 76.05
C THR A 789 51.56 -20.98 74.87
N ARG A 790 51.63 -20.25 73.76
CA ARG A 790 50.97 -20.61 72.50
C ARG A 790 51.80 -21.63 71.72
N TYR A 791 51.15 -22.72 71.32
CA TYR A 791 51.70 -23.75 70.47
C TYR A 791 50.87 -23.86 69.19
N TYR A 792 51.56 -24.26 68.13
CA TYR A 792 51.00 -24.57 66.82
C TYR A 792 51.12 -26.07 66.60
N PHE A 793 50.15 -26.68 65.92
CA PHE A 793 50.22 -28.09 65.57
C PHE A 793 49.47 -28.38 64.27
N GLN A 794 49.87 -29.44 63.57
CA GLN A 794 49.12 -29.95 62.42
C GLN A 794 49.14 -31.48 62.39
N THR A 795 48.14 -32.06 61.74
CA THR A 795 48.13 -33.49 61.43
C THR A 795 49.03 -33.75 60.23
N GLN A 796 49.81 -34.81 60.30
CA GLN A 796 50.55 -35.38 59.18
C GLN A 796 50.12 -36.83 59.00
N ILE A 797 49.81 -37.24 57.78
CA ILE A 797 49.52 -38.63 57.45
C ILE A 797 50.49 -39.14 56.39
N VAL A 798 50.91 -40.39 56.53
CA VAL A 798 51.80 -41.07 55.59
C VAL A 798 51.14 -42.38 55.15
N PRO A 799 50.51 -42.42 53.97
CA PRO A 799 49.99 -43.65 53.40
C PRO A 799 51.15 -44.60 53.08
N TYR A 800 51.00 -45.90 53.31
CA TYR A 800 51.99 -46.92 52.95
C TYR A 800 51.41 -47.99 52.00
N THR A 801 50.14 -47.84 51.62
CA THR A 801 49.55 -48.50 50.45
C THR A 801 48.71 -47.49 49.67
N GLY A 802 48.32 -47.80 48.44
CA GLY A 802 47.50 -46.94 47.58
C GLY A 802 48.28 -45.87 46.80
N PRO A 803 47.58 -44.97 46.09
CA PRO A 803 48.18 -44.09 45.08
C PRO A 803 49.15 -43.04 45.64
N SER A 804 49.04 -42.72 46.94
CA SER A 804 49.93 -41.79 47.65
C SER A 804 50.89 -42.49 48.61
N SER A 805 51.23 -43.76 48.35
CA SER A 805 52.17 -44.53 49.18
C SER A 805 53.52 -43.81 49.32
N GLY A 806 53.99 -43.64 50.55
CA GLY A 806 55.23 -42.94 50.90
C GLY A 806 55.11 -41.41 50.89
N GLN A 807 53.99 -40.83 50.45
CA GLN A 807 53.83 -39.37 50.44
C GLN A 807 53.45 -38.83 51.82
N VAL A 808 54.01 -37.68 52.17
CA VAL A 808 53.68 -36.96 53.39
C VAL A 808 52.55 -35.97 53.09
N ILE A 809 51.36 -36.23 53.61
CA ILE A 809 50.18 -35.35 53.45
C ILE A 809 49.97 -34.61 54.77
N ARG A 810 49.93 -33.28 54.73
CA ARG A 810 49.80 -32.42 55.92
C ARG A 810 48.48 -31.68 55.90
N GLY A 811 47.81 -31.63 57.05
CA GLY A 811 46.63 -30.83 57.28
C GLY A 811 46.98 -29.38 57.63
N PRO A 812 45.97 -28.51 57.80
CA PRO A 812 46.20 -27.12 58.20
C PRO A 812 46.84 -27.02 59.59
N ILE A 813 47.66 -25.98 59.78
CA ILE A 813 48.22 -25.62 61.09
C ILE A 813 47.10 -25.02 61.96
N GLN A 814 46.95 -25.59 63.15
CA GLN A 814 46.05 -25.18 64.21
C GLN A 814 46.85 -24.63 65.38
N THR A 815 46.19 -23.90 66.29
CA THR A 815 46.86 -23.28 67.45
C THR A 815 46.12 -23.61 68.73
N PHE A 816 46.84 -23.69 69.84
CA PHE A 816 46.27 -23.72 71.19
C PHE A 816 47.21 -23.00 72.17
N GLU A 817 46.71 -22.60 73.32
CA GLU A 817 47.51 -22.00 74.41
C GLU A 817 47.31 -22.79 75.68
N THR A 818 48.35 -23.12 76.44
CA THR A 818 48.21 -23.79 77.76
C THR A 818 47.64 -22.85 78.82
N LEU A 819 46.94 -23.38 79.82
CA LEU A 819 46.34 -22.57 80.89
C LEU A 819 47.43 -21.87 81.75
N LYS A 820 47.18 -20.62 82.16
CA LYS A 820 48.04 -19.88 83.12
C LYS A 820 47.70 -20.27 84.57
N VAL A 821 48.70 -20.48 85.43
CA VAL A 821 48.51 -20.79 86.86
C VAL A 821 48.52 -19.49 87.68
N ALA A 822 47.53 -19.27 88.56
CA ALA A 822 47.40 -18.09 89.44
C ALA A 822 47.62 -18.45 90.93
N PRO A 823 48.13 -17.53 91.80
CA PRO A 823 48.36 -17.78 93.23
C PRO A 823 47.08 -17.70 94.12
N THR A 824 47.05 -18.50 95.20
CA THR A 824 45.94 -18.88 96.13
C THR A 824 45.66 -17.86 97.27
N PRO A 825 44.39 -17.59 97.74
CA PRO A 825 43.78 -18.23 98.96
C PRO A 825 42.20 -18.31 99.12
N THR A 826 41.72 -19.43 99.73
CA THR A 826 40.74 -19.75 100.85
C THR A 826 39.56 -18.80 101.30
N PRO A 827 38.39 -19.23 101.91
CA PRO A 827 37.32 -20.24 101.60
C PRO A 827 35.80 -19.81 101.82
N THR A 828 34.83 -20.49 101.14
CA THR A 828 33.47 -21.10 101.52
C THR A 828 32.41 -20.34 102.39
N PRO A 829 31.03 -20.39 102.21
CA PRO A 829 30.10 -21.56 101.99
C PRO A 829 28.94 -21.42 100.94
N THR A 830 28.51 -22.45 100.15
CA THR A 830 27.57 -23.63 100.35
C THR A 830 26.06 -23.23 100.40
N PRO A 831 24.98 -24.00 99.99
CA PRO A 831 24.76 -25.31 99.28
C PRO A 831 23.68 -25.33 98.10
N THR A 832 23.69 -26.20 97.06
CA THR A 832 22.96 -27.52 96.83
C THR A 832 21.55 -27.39 96.09
N PRO A 833 20.94 -28.39 95.39
CA PRO A 833 21.37 -29.17 94.19
C PRO A 833 20.21 -29.64 93.19
N THR A 834 20.56 -30.38 92.10
CA THR A 834 19.82 -31.55 91.47
C THR A 834 18.52 -31.35 90.63
N PRO A 835 18.07 -32.22 89.66
CA PRO A 835 18.69 -33.22 88.75
C PRO A 835 18.39 -33.03 87.21
N THR A 836 19.26 -33.60 86.35
CA THR A 836 19.11 -34.65 85.27
C THR A 836 17.77 -34.80 84.43
N PRO A 837 17.68 -35.66 83.37
CA PRO A 837 18.10 -35.64 81.95
C PRO A 837 16.97 -35.77 80.86
N THR A 838 17.31 -35.45 79.58
CA THR A 838 17.21 -36.23 78.28
C THR A 838 16.02 -37.20 77.98
N PRO A 839 15.67 -37.56 76.71
CA PRO A 839 15.14 -36.85 75.52
C PRO A 839 13.90 -37.55 74.85
N THR A 840 13.51 -37.09 73.63
CA THR A 840 12.75 -37.78 72.51
C THR A 840 11.24 -37.50 72.42
N PRO A 841 10.53 -37.61 71.26
CA PRO A 841 10.80 -37.37 69.83
C PRO A 841 9.82 -36.36 69.15
N THR A 842 10.05 -36.05 67.86
CA THR A 842 9.11 -35.38 66.94
C THR A 842 7.94 -36.29 66.52
N PRO A 843 6.69 -35.75 66.40
CA PRO A 843 5.97 -35.76 65.11
C PRO A 843 5.13 -34.47 64.83
N THR A 844 4.96 -34.20 63.53
CA THR A 844 4.14 -33.18 62.81
C THR A 844 2.59 -33.44 62.95
N PRO A 845 1.58 -32.55 62.64
CA PRO A 845 1.43 -31.08 62.41
C PRO A 845 0.23 -30.36 63.15
N THR A 846 0.07 -29.03 62.89
CA THR A 846 -1.19 -28.18 62.82
C THR A 846 -1.59 -27.35 64.08
N PRO A 847 -2.31 -26.21 63.98
CA PRO A 847 -2.25 -24.99 63.15
C PRO A 847 -1.91 -23.71 63.98
N THR A 848 -1.49 -22.60 63.36
CA THR A 848 -1.42 -21.28 64.04
C THR A 848 -1.73 -20.13 63.05
N PRO A 849 -2.12 -18.95 63.52
CA PRO A 849 -3.31 -18.22 63.09
C PRO A 849 -3.00 -17.27 61.93
N THR A 850 -4.04 -16.90 61.20
CA THR A 850 -4.03 -15.80 60.23
C THR A 850 -3.63 -14.49 60.92
N PRO A 851 -2.52 -13.83 60.53
CA PRO A 851 -2.26 -12.47 60.97
C PRO A 851 -3.18 -11.51 60.21
N THR A 852 -3.84 -10.65 60.97
CA THR A 852 -4.57 -9.47 60.51
C THR A 852 -3.67 -8.61 59.60
N PRO A 853 -4.15 -8.09 58.46
CA PRO A 853 -3.35 -7.21 57.62
C PRO A 853 -2.94 -5.95 58.40
N GLY A 854 -1.64 -5.75 58.56
CA GLY A 854 -1.11 -4.45 58.97
C GLY A 854 -1.41 -3.42 57.87
N VAL A 855 -1.88 -2.25 58.28
CA VAL A 855 -2.03 -1.09 57.38
C VAL A 855 -0.63 -0.69 56.91
N ASP A 856 -0.37 -0.79 55.62
CA ASP A 856 0.92 -0.38 55.06
C ASP A 856 1.05 1.14 55.07
N THR A 857 2.03 1.64 55.83
CA THR A 857 2.37 3.06 55.93
C THR A 857 3.65 3.41 55.16
N GLN A 858 4.27 2.44 54.49
CA GLN A 858 5.51 2.67 53.75
C GLN A 858 5.22 3.25 52.36
N LYS A 859 6.01 4.24 51.93
CA LYS A 859 5.85 4.86 50.61
C LYS A 859 6.68 4.09 49.56
N PRO A 860 6.25 4.05 48.29
CA PRO A 860 7.04 3.54 47.18
C PRO A 860 8.41 4.22 47.06
N VAL A 861 9.36 3.55 46.42
CA VAL A 861 10.69 4.10 46.14
C VAL A 861 10.92 4.19 44.63
N VAL A 862 11.32 5.37 44.16
CA VAL A 862 11.86 5.56 42.80
C VAL A 862 13.35 5.20 42.83
N ILE A 863 13.74 4.15 42.11
CA ILE A 863 15.11 3.63 42.06
C ILE A 863 15.95 4.44 41.06
N SER A 864 15.42 4.68 39.86
CA SER A 864 16.08 5.45 38.81
C SER A 864 15.06 5.92 37.77
N GLY A 865 15.46 6.87 36.93
CA GLY A 865 14.68 7.22 35.74
C GLY A 865 15.51 7.95 34.70
N SER A 866 15.03 7.93 33.46
CA SER A 866 15.73 8.44 32.28
C SER A 866 14.78 9.18 31.35
N THR A 867 15.34 10.08 30.53
CA THR A 867 14.66 10.71 29.40
C THR A 867 15.58 10.58 28.18
N ASN A 868 15.05 10.27 27.00
CA ASN A 868 15.86 10.11 25.79
C ASN A 868 15.13 10.72 24.58
N PRO A 869 15.82 11.28 23.59
CA PRO A 869 17.12 11.92 23.71
C PRO A 869 17.11 13.10 24.69
N GLN A 870 18.27 13.43 25.24
CA GLN A 870 18.46 14.60 26.13
C GLN A 870 18.43 15.95 25.38
N SER A 871 18.51 15.92 24.04
CA SER A 871 18.37 17.08 23.16
C SER A 871 17.59 16.67 21.91
N LEU A 872 16.59 17.46 21.55
CA LEU A 872 15.63 17.14 20.49
C LEU A 872 15.13 18.43 19.82
N GLU A 873 14.89 18.42 18.51
CA GLU A 873 14.20 19.54 17.87
C GLU A 873 12.71 19.57 18.27
N VAL A 874 12.09 20.75 18.27
CA VAL A 874 10.62 20.83 18.31
C VAL A 874 9.99 20.01 17.17
N CYS A 875 8.73 19.58 17.31
CA CYS A 875 8.02 18.66 16.40
C CYS A 875 8.48 17.19 16.46
N GLN A 876 9.41 16.83 17.33
CA GLN A 876 9.83 15.44 17.48
C GLN A 876 9.32 14.83 18.78
N THR A 877 9.47 13.52 18.93
CA THR A 877 9.04 12.77 20.12
C THR A 877 10.22 12.52 21.04
N VAL A 878 10.09 12.91 22.31
CA VAL A 878 10.96 12.44 23.39
C VAL A 878 10.56 10.99 23.65
N LYS A 879 11.44 10.06 23.26
CA LYS A 879 11.21 8.62 23.34
C LYS A 879 11.80 8.06 24.63
N ASP A 880 11.14 7.09 25.26
CA ASP A 880 11.70 6.38 26.41
C ASP A 880 11.88 7.28 27.66
N ILE A 881 10.86 8.08 28.02
CA ILE A 881 10.77 8.60 29.39
C ILE A 881 10.49 7.41 30.29
N SER A 882 11.45 7.01 31.10
CA SER A 882 11.37 5.78 31.89
C SER A 882 11.62 6.03 33.37
N VAL A 883 10.95 5.25 34.22
CA VAL A 883 11.19 5.23 35.67
C VAL A 883 11.14 3.79 36.17
N ILE A 884 12.10 3.43 37.01
CA ILE A 884 12.14 2.18 37.74
C ILE A 884 11.73 2.47 39.18
N ALA A 885 10.71 1.77 39.67
CA ALA A 885 10.20 1.95 41.03
C ALA A 885 9.87 0.60 41.69
N SER A 886 9.95 0.56 43.01
CA SER A 886 9.65 -0.62 43.83
C SER A 886 8.90 -0.27 45.11
N ASP A 887 8.12 -1.22 45.61
CA ASP A 887 7.29 -1.10 46.80
C ASP A 887 7.01 -2.48 47.43
N ASN A 888 6.67 -2.53 48.72
CA ASN A 888 6.39 -3.76 49.48
C ASN A 888 4.98 -4.34 49.25
N VAL A 889 3.97 -3.53 48.94
CA VAL A 889 2.59 -3.98 48.66
C VAL A 889 2.19 -3.87 47.19
N GLY A 890 2.94 -3.09 46.41
CA GLY A 890 2.86 -3.04 44.96
C GLY A 890 2.35 -1.71 44.42
N ILE A 891 2.86 -1.34 43.24
CA ILE A 891 2.63 -0.02 42.63
C ILE A 891 1.36 -0.04 41.80
N THR A 892 0.44 0.88 42.08
CA THR A 892 -0.84 1.03 41.36
C THR A 892 -0.78 2.06 40.24
N SER A 893 -0.05 3.16 40.43
CA SER A 893 0.07 4.19 39.41
C SER A 893 1.41 4.92 39.45
N VAL A 894 1.82 5.40 38.28
CA VAL A 894 2.98 6.28 38.10
C VAL A 894 2.51 7.46 37.27
N ASN A 895 2.51 8.65 37.86
CA ASN A 895 2.10 9.89 37.23
C ASN A 895 3.33 10.61 36.69
N LEU A 896 3.22 11.20 35.50
CA LEU A 896 4.25 11.97 34.81
C LEU A 896 3.75 13.41 34.61
N GLN A 897 4.62 14.38 34.86
CA GLN A 897 4.41 15.78 34.51
C GLN A 897 5.65 16.34 33.80
N ILE A 898 5.43 17.16 32.78
CA ILE A 898 6.50 17.87 32.06
C ILE A 898 6.21 19.36 32.11
N PHE A 899 7.20 20.13 32.54
CA PHE A 899 7.16 21.59 32.61
C PHE A 899 8.10 22.20 31.59
N ASN A 900 7.64 23.25 30.92
CA ASN A 900 8.45 24.03 29.99
C ASN A 900 9.47 24.93 30.73
N PRO A 901 10.37 25.62 30.01
CA PRO A 901 11.37 26.51 30.62
C PRO A 901 10.78 27.63 31.50
N ASN A 902 9.55 28.05 31.24
CA ASN A 902 8.82 29.05 32.01
C ASN A 902 8.08 28.44 33.23
N SER A 903 8.33 27.17 33.56
CA SER A 903 7.67 26.44 34.65
C SER A 903 6.15 26.27 34.48
N SER A 904 5.63 26.34 33.24
CA SER A 904 4.25 25.97 32.96
C SER A 904 4.15 24.48 32.66
N LEU A 905 3.15 23.81 33.24
CA LEU A 905 2.82 22.42 32.94
C LEU A 905 2.35 22.32 31.47
N VAL A 906 3.00 21.47 30.68
CA VAL A 906 2.67 21.28 29.25
C VAL A 906 2.23 19.85 28.91
N TYR A 907 2.50 18.89 29.79
CA TYR A 907 2.08 17.51 29.61
C TYR A 907 1.92 16.82 30.96
N SER A 908 0.83 16.05 31.10
CA SER A 908 0.55 15.24 32.29
C SER A 908 -0.11 13.94 31.85
N ALA A 909 0.42 12.80 32.29
CA ALA A 909 -0.08 11.48 31.89
C ALA A 909 0.26 10.40 32.92
N LEU A 910 -0.44 9.26 32.85
CA LEU A 910 -0.02 8.04 33.53
C LEU A 910 1.03 7.32 32.68
N MET A 911 2.07 6.79 33.32
CA MET A 911 3.09 5.98 32.65
C MET A 911 2.66 4.51 32.59
N TYR A 912 3.06 3.82 31.52
CA TYR A 912 2.70 2.43 31.27
C TYR A 912 3.77 1.51 31.79
N LYS A 913 3.40 0.43 32.50
CA LYS A 913 4.36 -0.56 32.96
C LYS A 913 4.90 -1.36 31.76
N SER A 914 6.19 -1.22 31.46
CA SER A 914 6.85 -1.91 30.34
C SER A 914 7.46 -3.25 30.75
N SER A 915 7.85 -3.42 32.02
CA SER A 915 8.39 -4.67 32.55
C SER A 915 8.32 -4.75 34.09
N GLY A 916 8.49 -5.95 34.66
CA GLY A 916 8.60 -6.18 36.11
C GLY A 916 7.38 -6.81 36.80
N THR A 917 7.48 -7.02 38.11
CA THR A 917 6.49 -7.66 39.01
C THR A 917 5.54 -6.65 39.66
N VAL A 918 4.50 -7.11 40.34
CA VAL A 918 3.54 -6.23 41.05
C VAL A 918 4.21 -5.29 42.07
N GLN A 919 5.35 -5.72 42.65
CA GLN A 919 6.13 -4.98 43.65
C GLN A 919 7.26 -4.13 43.05
N SER A 920 7.76 -4.44 41.86
CA SER A 920 8.86 -3.68 41.25
C SER A 920 8.81 -3.72 39.73
N GLY A 921 9.01 -2.60 39.05
CA GLY A 921 9.01 -2.61 37.58
C GLY A 921 9.55 -1.35 36.94
N THR A 922 9.45 -1.32 35.62
CA THR A 922 9.78 -0.15 34.81
C THR A 922 8.49 0.38 34.19
N TRP A 923 8.30 1.69 34.29
CA TRP A 923 7.21 2.40 33.63
C TRP A 923 7.79 3.34 32.58
N THR A 924 7.17 3.36 31.40
CA THR A 924 7.60 4.20 30.29
C THR A 924 6.43 5.04 29.76
N ASN A 925 6.76 6.19 29.18
CA ASN A 925 5.85 6.97 28.38
C ASN A 925 6.64 7.76 27.34
N ASP A 926 6.00 8.08 26.23
CA ASP A 926 6.58 8.98 25.23
C ASP A 926 5.84 10.32 25.25
N TRP A 927 6.53 11.38 24.83
CA TRP A 927 5.90 12.68 24.66
C TRP A 927 6.26 13.29 23.30
N ALA A 928 5.25 13.46 22.45
CA ALA A 928 5.39 14.19 21.20
C ALA A 928 5.32 15.69 21.47
N THR A 929 6.40 16.40 21.12
CA THR A 929 6.48 17.85 21.30
C THR A 929 5.81 18.57 20.14
N SER A 930 5.04 19.63 20.42
CA SER A 930 4.50 20.50 19.37
C SER A 930 5.62 21.33 18.75
N CYS A 931 5.48 21.69 17.48
CA CYS A 931 6.38 22.63 16.80
C CYS A 931 6.41 24.03 17.43
N ALA A 932 5.34 24.41 18.15
CA ALA A 932 5.25 25.67 18.88
C ALA A 932 5.76 25.56 20.33
N SER A 933 6.36 24.44 20.71
CA SER A 933 6.92 24.25 22.06
C SER A 933 8.05 25.25 22.31
N LEU A 934 8.06 25.88 23.49
CA LEU A 934 9.10 26.83 23.87
C LEU A 934 10.49 26.18 23.83
N ILE A 935 11.42 26.76 23.08
CA ILE A 935 12.79 26.29 23.00
C ILE A 935 13.46 26.47 24.38
N GLY A 936 14.21 25.45 24.82
CA GLY A 936 14.92 25.48 26.09
C GLY A 936 14.81 24.18 26.88
N ARG A 937 15.18 24.24 28.16
CA ARG A 937 15.33 23.07 29.02
C ARG A 937 14.02 22.73 29.75
N TYR A 938 13.51 21.54 29.50
CA TYR A 938 12.28 21.02 30.10
C TYR A 938 12.58 20.21 31.36
N ARG A 939 11.67 20.29 32.32
CA ARG A 939 11.74 19.54 33.58
C ARG A 939 10.70 18.44 33.58
N VAL A 940 11.10 17.24 33.97
CA VAL A 940 10.25 16.05 33.98
C VAL A 940 10.13 15.55 35.40
N PHE A 941 8.90 15.35 35.87
CA PHE A 941 8.62 14.89 37.22
C PHE A 941 7.77 13.64 37.20
N VAL A 942 8.03 12.74 38.14
CA VAL A 942 7.24 11.54 38.35
C VAL A 942 6.79 11.40 39.79
N GLN A 943 5.62 10.83 39.99
CA GLN A 943 5.06 10.50 41.30
C GLN A 943 4.48 9.09 41.28
N VAL A 944 4.92 8.24 42.21
CA VAL A 944 4.52 6.83 42.31
C VAL A 944 3.53 6.65 43.46
N GLN A 945 2.50 5.84 43.25
CA GLN A 945 1.49 5.49 44.23
C GLN A 945 1.38 3.96 44.38
N ASP A 946 1.30 3.47 45.62
CA ASP A 946 1.08 2.05 45.92
C ASP A 946 -0.41 1.66 46.00
N ALA A 947 -0.68 0.40 46.34
CA ALA A 947 -2.01 -0.14 46.59
C ALA A 947 -2.68 0.34 47.88
N ALA A 948 -1.91 0.86 48.84
CA ALA A 948 -2.39 1.48 50.08
C ALA A 948 -2.66 2.99 49.92
N SER A 949 -2.49 3.53 48.71
CA SER A 949 -2.61 4.96 48.36
C SER A 949 -1.52 5.87 48.92
N ASN A 950 -0.39 5.34 49.41
CA ASN A 950 0.75 6.18 49.78
C ASN A 950 1.46 6.66 48.51
N THR A 951 1.79 7.95 48.46
CA THR A 951 2.45 8.59 47.31
C THR A 951 3.85 9.10 47.64
N THR A 952 4.77 8.95 46.70
CA THR A 952 6.07 9.62 46.76
C THR A 952 5.91 11.15 46.61
N PRO A 953 6.90 11.95 47.07
CA PRO A 953 7.09 13.29 46.52
C PRO A 953 7.30 13.23 45.01
N TRP A 954 7.08 14.36 44.32
CA TRP A 954 7.45 14.48 42.92
C TRP A 954 8.97 14.41 42.77
N THR A 955 9.45 13.41 42.04
CA THR A 955 10.87 13.19 41.77
C THR A 955 11.22 13.72 40.40
N GLU A 956 12.21 14.60 40.30
CA GLU A 956 12.69 15.14 39.02
C GLU A 956 13.57 14.10 38.31
N LEU A 957 13.22 13.76 37.06
CA LEU A 957 14.03 12.94 36.16
C LEU A 957 15.04 13.81 35.39
N PRO A 958 16.03 13.20 34.70
CA PRO A 958 16.94 13.96 33.83
C PRO A 958 16.20 14.88 32.86
N ARG A 959 16.68 16.12 32.73
CA ARG A 959 16.08 17.18 31.90
C ARG A 959 16.48 17.02 30.44
N PHE A 960 15.53 17.12 29.52
CA PHE A 960 15.84 17.24 28.09
C PHE A 960 15.72 18.69 27.60
N THR A 961 16.38 19.01 26.49
CA THR A 961 16.37 20.34 25.88
C THR A 961 15.68 20.28 24.51
N LEU A 962 14.72 21.18 24.28
CA LEU A 962 14.20 21.43 22.94
C LEU A 962 15.03 22.52 22.26
N VAL A 963 15.46 22.25 21.04
CA VAL A 963 16.19 23.18 20.18
C VAL A 963 15.30 23.60 18.99
N PRO A 964 15.56 24.77 18.35
CA PRO A 964 14.79 25.19 17.20
C PRO A 964 14.79 24.12 16.10
N SER A 965 13.67 23.97 15.39
CA SER A 965 13.62 23.08 14.22
C SER A 965 14.48 23.64 13.08
N THR A 966 15.14 22.75 12.35
CA THR A 966 15.88 23.09 11.13
C THR A 966 14.96 23.26 9.90
N LEU A 967 13.67 22.91 10.01
CA LEU A 967 12.68 23.05 8.95
C LEU A 967 11.93 24.38 9.09
N MET A 968 12.05 25.26 8.10
CA MET A 968 11.36 26.55 8.05
C MET A 968 9.99 26.41 7.40
N ASP A 969 8.92 26.54 8.19
CA ASP A 969 7.53 26.62 7.72
C ASP A 969 7.25 27.99 7.06
N LYS A 970 7.04 27.99 5.74
CA LYS A 970 6.87 29.18 4.90
C LYS A 970 5.41 29.52 4.63
N SER A 971 4.47 28.58 4.72
CA SER A 971 3.09 28.79 4.26
C SER A 971 2.06 28.00 5.06
N ALA A 972 0.87 28.57 5.28
CA ALA A 972 -0.25 27.84 5.86
C ALA A 972 -0.82 26.79 4.87
N PRO A 973 -1.56 25.78 5.36
CA PRO A 973 -2.15 24.75 4.51
C PRO A 973 -3.05 25.32 3.42
N VAL A 974 -2.89 24.81 2.20
CA VAL A 974 -3.65 25.21 1.04
C VAL A 974 -4.73 24.16 0.75
N PHE A 975 -5.99 24.59 0.68
CA PHE A 975 -7.08 23.76 0.16
C PHE A 975 -6.91 23.57 -1.34
N VAL A 976 -6.83 22.31 -1.80
CA VAL A 976 -6.61 21.97 -3.21
C VAL A 976 -7.93 21.60 -3.88
N SER A 977 -8.68 20.68 -3.28
CA SER A 977 -9.94 20.19 -3.83
C SER A 977 -10.76 19.49 -2.76
N GLY A 978 -12.03 19.21 -3.04
CA GLY A 978 -12.86 18.42 -2.15
C GLY A 978 -14.20 18.08 -2.75
N SER A 979 -14.91 17.15 -2.10
CA SER A 979 -16.19 16.63 -2.55
C SER A 979 -17.09 16.28 -1.37
N VAL A 980 -18.39 16.30 -1.64
CA VAL A 980 -19.46 15.77 -0.79
C VAL A 980 -20.29 14.88 -1.69
N ALA A 981 -20.74 13.70 -1.24
CA ALA A 981 -21.51 12.81 -2.10
C ALA A 981 -22.76 13.51 -2.68
N PRO A 982 -23.07 13.28 -3.97
CA PRO A 982 -24.20 13.91 -4.63
C PRO A 982 -25.52 13.23 -4.26
N GLY A 983 -26.54 14.05 -3.97
CA GLY A 983 -27.94 13.63 -3.88
C GLY A 983 -28.64 14.06 -2.58
N PRO A 984 -29.96 14.24 -2.61
CA PRO A 984 -30.72 14.47 -1.39
C PRO A 984 -30.70 13.23 -0.50
N ILE A 985 -30.47 13.41 0.80
CA ILE A 985 -30.37 12.32 1.79
C ILE A 985 -31.57 12.35 2.72
N THR A 986 -32.16 11.20 2.99
CA THR A 986 -33.30 11.11 3.91
C THR A 986 -32.82 11.21 5.37
N VAL A 987 -33.54 11.95 6.21
CA VAL A 987 -33.29 12.04 7.66
C VAL A 987 -33.06 10.64 8.26
N GLY A 988 -31.97 10.46 9.02
CA GLY A 988 -31.58 9.18 9.61
C GLY A 988 -30.60 8.35 8.76
N GLN A 989 -30.19 8.84 7.59
CA GLN A 989 -29.13 8.23 6.77
C GLN A 989 -27.79 8.95 6.92
N THR A 990 -26.71 8.22 6.63
CA THR A 990 -25.34 8.72 6.65
C THR A 990 -24.96 9.37 5.33
N ILE A 991 -24.49 10.61 5.39
CA ILE A 991 -23.78 11.27 4.31
C ILE A 991 -22.44 10.57 4.14
N ARG A 992 -22.31 9.81 3.06
CA ARG A 992 -21.07 9.14 2.68
C ARG A 992 -20.18 10.14 1.95
N GLU A 993 -18.87 10.05 2.12
CA GLU A 993 -17.88 10.72 1.27
C GLU A 993 -17.74 12.26 1.43
N ILE A 994 -17.68 12.79 2.66
CA ILE A 994 -17.19 14.16 2.86
C ILE A 994 -15.67 14.12 2.80
N SER A 995 -15.05 14.69 1.76
CA SER A 995 -13.61 14.63 1.57
C SER A 995 -13.00 15.94 1.10
N ALA A 996 -11.77 16.23 1.52
CA ALA A 996 -11.01 17.41 1.13
C ALA A 996 -9.52 17.09 1.06
N ARG A 997 -8.85 17.54 0.00
CA ARG A 997 -7.40 17.47 -0.18
C ARG A 997 -6.77 18.80 0.18
N PHE A 998 -5.72 18.73 0.98
CA PHE A 998 -4.90 19.86 1.38
C PHE A 998 -3.43 19.58 1.09
N THR A 999 -2.69 20.63 0.75
CA THR A 999 -1.23 20.61 0.62
C THR A 999 -0.60 21.60 1.57
N ASP A 1000 0.58 21.30 2.07
CA ASP A 1000 1.35 22.10 3.01
C ASP A 1000 2.85 21.81 2.84
N ASP A 1001 3.73 22.70 3.28
CA ASP A 1001 5.17 22.55 3.09
C ASP A 1001 5.83 21.69 4.19
N ILE A 1002 5.28 21.65 5.42
CA ILE A 1002 5.83 20.80 6.48
C ILE A 1002 4.88 19.67 6.92
N GLY A 1003 3.58 19.93 6.94
CA GLY A 1003 2.58 18.88 7.15
C GLY A 1003 1.31 19.37 7.83
N ILE A 1004 0.19 18.85 7.36
CA ILE A 1004 -1.14 19.10 7.93
C ILE A 1004 -1.34 18.20 9.16
N SER A 1005 -1.56 18.84 10.30
CA SER A 1005 -1.82 18.24 11.60
C SER A 1005 -3.27 17.75 11.71
N THR A 1006 -4.23 18.61 11.38
CA THR A 1006 -5.66 18.29 11.46
C THR A 1006 -6.43 18.90 10.30
N ALA A 1007 -7.40 18.17 9.76
CA ALA A 1007 -8.44 18.71 8.89
C ALA A 1007 -9.79 18.54 9.59
N THR A 1008 -10.67 19.53 9.51
CA THR A 1008 -11.95 19.53 10.21
C THR A 1008 -13.07 19.96 9.27
N PHE A 1009 -14.16 19.20 9.24
CA PHE A 1009 -15.38 19.54 8.51
C PHE A 1009 -16.41 20.13 9.47
N ARG A 1010 -16.97 21.28 9.12
CA ARG A 1010 -18.00 21.98 9.89
C ARG A 1010 -19.29 22.02 9.10
N ILE A 1011 -20.37 21.49 9.65
CA ILE A 1011 -21.66 21.37 8.98
C ILE A 1011 -22.64 22.36 9.61
N THR A 1012 -23.25 23.20 8.77
CA THR A 1012 -24.27 24.17 9.20
C THR A 1012 -25.63 23.85 8.60
N ASP A 1013 -26.67 23.98 9.41
CA ASP A 1013 -28.06 23.82 8.98
C ASP A 1013 -28.54 25.00 8.11
N PRO A 1014 -29.77 24.94 7.55
CA PRO A 1014 -30.32 26.00 6.72
C PRO A 1014 -30.46 27.36 7.42
N THR A 1015 -30.40 27.40 8.76
CA THR A 1015 -30.46 28.64 9.56
C THR A 1015 -29.08 29.23 9.82
N GLY A 1016 -28.01 28.57 9.36
CA GLY A 1016 -26.61 28.96 9.56
C GLY A 1016 -26.01 28.46 10.87
N ARG A 1017 -26.74 27.66 11.67
CA ARG A 1017 -26.23 27.13 12.94
C ARG A 1017 -25.35 25.91 12.69
N THR A 1018 -24.20 25.85 13.35
CA THR A 1018 -23.32 24.66 13.29
C THR A 1018 -23.95 23.50 14.05
N VAL A 1019 -24.24 22.43 13.34
CA VAL A 1019 -24.86 21.21 13.89
C VAL A 1019 -23.86 20.11 14.17
N ALA A 1020 -22.71 20.11 13.49
CA ALA A 1020 -21.65 19.16 13.71
C ALA A 1020 -20.30 19.73 13.28
N THR A 1021 -19.26 19.37 14.03
CA THR A 1021 -17.87 19.57 13.65
C THR A 1021 -17.19 18.22 13.77
N ILE A 1022 -16.69 17.68 12.66
CA ILE A 1022 -16.11 16.35 12.58
C ILE A 1022 -14.69 16.42 12.03
N GLN A 1023 -13.76 15.68 12.63
CA GLN A 1023 -12.39 15.64 12.16
C GLN A 1023 -12.29 14.78 10.89
N GLY A 1024 -11.62 15.29 9.86
CA GLY A 1024 -11.25 14.51 8.69
C GLY A 1024 -10.05 13.62 8.98
N PHE A 1025 -10.14 12.34 8.63
CA PHE A 1025 -9.04 11.41 8.75
C PHE A 1025 -8.32 11.28 7.42
N ARG A 1026 -6.98 11.32 7.44
CA ARG A 1026 -6.17 11.15 6.22
C ARG A 1026 -6.48 9.78 5.62
N ASN A 1027 -7.14 9.80 4.47
CA ASN A 1027 -7.54 8.62 3.72
C ASN A 1027 -6.44 8.17 2.75
N THR A 1028 -5.81 9.13 2.06
CA THR A 1028 -4.72 8.91 1.10
C THR A 1028 -3.74 10.08 1.13
N GLY A 1029 -2.53 9.87 0.61
CA GLY A 1029 -1.48 10.90 0.55
C GLY A 1029 -0.60 10.98 1.80
N THR A 1030 0.28 11.97 1.83
CA THR A 1030 1.27 12.21 2.90
C THR A 1030 0.85 13.38 3.78
N LYS A 1031 1.58 13.66 4.87
CA LYS A 1031 1.31 14.82 5.74
C LYS A 1031 1.31 16.16 5.02
N ILE A 1032 2.20 16.33 4.04
CA ILE A 1032 2.37 17.52 3.21
C ILE A 1032 1.40 17.59 2.03
N ASP A 1033 0.80 16.47 1.62
CA ASP A 1033 -0.17 16.43 0.52
C ASP A 1033 -1.14 15.26 0.74
N GLY A 1034 -2.27 15.55 1.38
CA GLY A 1034 -3.16 14.53 1.94
C GLY A 1034 -4.62 14.80 1.63
N THR A 1035 -5.36 13.73 1.34
CA THR A 1035 -6.82 13.76 1.27
C THR A 1035 -7.40 13.28 2.59
N TYR A 1036 -8.23 14.10 3.21
CA TYR A 1036 -8.91 13.84 4.47
C TYR A 1036 -10.37 13.54 4.20
N ARG A 1037 -10.91 12.54 4.88
CA ARG A 1037 -12.28 12.08 4.70
C ARG A 1037 -12.94 11.80 6.05
N ASN A 1038 -14.23 12.08 6.14
CA ASN A 1038 -15.08 11.55 7.19
C ASN A 1038 -16.52 11.42 6.65
N ASP A 1039 -17.36 10.64 7.32
CA ASP A 1039 -18.78 10.51 7.01
C ASP A 1039 -19.58 11.16 8.15
N TRP A 1040 -20.78 11.67 7.84
CA TRP A 1040 -21.65 12.29 8.85
C TRP A 1040 -23.03 11.64 8.87
N ALA A 1041 -23.46 11.15 10.03
CA ALA A 1041 -24.79 10.57 10.21
C ALA A 1041 -25.81 11.65 10.61
N THR A 1042 -26.91 11.71 9.87
CA THR A 1042 -28.05 12.57 10.21
C THR A 1042 -28.90 11.87 11.29
N THR A 1043 -29.40 12.63 12.26
CA THR A 1043 -30.26 12.09 13.33
C THR A 1043 -31.73 12.24 12.97
N ALA A 1044 -32.63 11.46 13.57
CA ALA A 1044 -34.07 11.60 13.36
C ALA A 1044 -34.61 13.02 13.67
N SER A 1045 -33.88 13.79 14.47
CA SER A 1045 -34.16 15.19 14.84
C SER A 1045 -33.48 16.24 13.94
N SER A 1046 -32.72 15.84 12.91
CA SER A 1046 -32.03 16.79 12.02
C SER A 1046 -33.06 17.57 11.17
N PRO A 1047 -33.05 18.92 11.19
CA PRO A 1047 -33.93 19.72 10.35
C PRO A 1047 -33.82 19.35 8.87
N THR A 1048 -34.95 19.33 8.15
CA THR A 1048 -34.94 19.15 6.69
C THR A 1048 -34.55 20.45 5.98
N GLY A 1049 -33.91 20.35 4.81
CA GLY A 1049 -33.43 21.51 4.05
C GLY A 1049 -31.96 21.41 3.64
N ARG A 1050 -31.42 22.51 3.11
CA ARG A 1050 -30.05 22.59 2.58
C ARG A 1050 -29.00 22.89 3.66
N TYR A 1051 -28.07 21.97 3.84
CA TYR A 1051 -26.91 22.12 4.73
C TYR A 1051 -25.70 22.59 3.93
N THR A 1052 -24.84 23.38 4.56
CA THR A 1052 -23.55 23.80 4.01
C THR A 1052 -22.43 23.11 4.78
N ILE A 1053 -21.47 22.55 4.05
CA ILE A 1053 -20.30 21.89 4.63
C ILE A 1053 -19.08 22.77 4.37
N TYR A 1054 -18.40 23.14 5.44
CA TYR A 1054 -17.13 23.84 5.41
C TYR A 1054 -16.00 22.89 5.77
N VAL A 1055 -14.78 23.23 5.34
CA VAL A 1055 -13.56 22.53 5.72
C VAL A 1055 -12.47 23.52 6.08
N GLU A 1056 -11.63 23.15 7.04
CA GLU A 1056 -10.45 23.90 7.47
C GLU A 1056 -9.34 22.90 7.82
N ALA A 1057 -8.10 23.22 7.46
CA ALA A 1057 -6.92 22.46 7.85
C ALA A 1057 -5.97 23.33 8.69
N VAL A 1058 -5.26 22.68 9.61
CA VAL A 1058 -4.24 23.26 10.47
C VAL A 1058 -2.96 22.48 10.27
N ASP A 1059 -1.84 23.16 10.04
CA ASP A 1059 -0.51 22.54 9.95
C ASP A 1059 0.06 22.18 11.34
N GLU A 1060 1.22 21.54 11.33
CA GLU A 1060 1.97 21.17 12.53
C GLU A 1060 2.51 22.39 13.31
N TRP A 1061 2.54 23.58 12.71
CA TRP A 1061 2.94 24.88 13.29
C TRP A 1061 1.76 25.76 13.71
N GLN A 1062 0.53 25.22 13.64
CA GLN A 1062 -0.73 25.88 13.99
C GLN A 1062 -1.16 27.02 13.05
N LYS A 1063 -0.65 27.12 11.83
CA LYS A 1063 -1.26 28.00 10.80
C LYS A 1063 -2.44 27.29 10.17
N THR A 1064 -3.45 28.08 9.80
CA THR A 1064 -4.75 27.57 9.35
C THR A 1064 -4.98 27.90 7.88
N SER A 1065 -5.61 26.99 7.11
CA SER A 1065 -6.06 27.26 5.74
C SER A 1065 -7.17 28.31 5.64
N GLY A 1066 -7.79 28.63 6.77
CA GLY A 1066 -9.08 29.31 6.86
C GLY A 1066 -10.23 28.39 6.43
N LEU A 1067 -11.46 28.78 6.81
CA LEU A 1067 -12.68 28.07 6.42
C LEU A 1067 -12.93 28.17 4.91
N LYS A 1068 -13.13 27.03 4.24
CA LYS A 1068 -13.54 26.94 2.83
C LYS A 1068 -14.86 26.19 2.70
N VAL A 1069 -15.74 26.65 1.81
CA VAL A 1069 -17.00 25.93 1.50
C VAL A 1069 -16.66 24.72 0.62
N LEU A 1070 -17.02 23.53 1.10
CA LEU A 1070 -16.78 22.26 0.44
C LEU A 1070 -17.94 21.87 -0.50
N GLY A 1071 -19.18 22.18 -0.10
CA GLY A 1071 -20.37 21.86 -0.88
C GLY A 1071 -21.67 21.96 -0.07
N PHE A 1072 -22.77 21.59 -0.72
CA PHE A 1072 -24.12 21.62 -0.15
C PHE A 1072 -24.76 20.24 -0.21
N ILE A 1073 -25.66 19.97 0.74
CA ILE A 1073 -26.48 18.76 0.72
C ILE A 1073 -27.90 19.01 1.21
N ASP A 1074 -28.87 18.44 0.52
CA ASP A 1074 -30.29 18.60 0.83
C ASP A 1074 -30.77 17.40 1.67
N ILE A 1075 -31.35 17.65 2.86
CA ILE A 1075 -31.90 16.61 3.73
C ILE A 1075 -33.43 16.57 3.61
N ASN A 1076 -33.96 15.40 3.24
CA ASN A 1076 -35.38 15.14 2.97
C ASN A 1076 -36.07 14.34 4.09
N PRO A 1077 -37.40 14.49 4.30
CA PRO A 1077 -38.16 13.73 5.30
C PRO A 1077 -38.30 12.23 4.95
N VAL A 1078 -38.44 11.38 5.97
CA VAL A 1078 -38.61 9.92 5.83
C VAL A 1078 -40.00 9.56 5.29
N SER A 1079 -40.09 8.85 4.15
CA SER A 1079 -41.31 8.13 3.75
C SER A 1079 -41.18 6.63 4.06
N SER A 1080 -42.27 6.01 4.48
CA SER A 1080 -42.36 4.74 5.20
C SER A 1080 -41.92 3.48 4.44
N ALA A 1081 -41.07 2.66 5.10
CA ALA A 1081 -41.05 1.17 5.20
C ALA A 1081 -39.61 0.56 5.02
N PRO A 1082 -39.18 -0.40 5.87
CA PRO A 1082 -37.82 -0.95 5.85
C PRO A 1082 -37.66 -2.12 4.85
N THR A 1083 -36.67 -2.02 3.97
CA THR A 1083 -36.24 -3.11 3.06
C THR A 1083 -35.28 -4.07 3.78
N PRO A 1084 -35.36 -5.42 3.60
CA PRO A 1084 -34.45 -6.37 4.26
C PRO A 1084 -33.02 -6.31 3.71
N LEU A 1085 -32.04 -6.54 4.59
CA LEU A 1085 -30.60 -6.56 4.29
C LEU A 1085 -30.14 -7.86 3.58
N PRO A 1086 -29.02 -7.83 2.82
CA PRO A 1086 -28.52 -8.97 2.06
C PRO A 1086 -27.94 -10.07 2.96
N VAL A 1087 -28.15 -11.32 2.53
CA VAL A 1087 -27.67 -12.55 3.18
C VAL A 1087 -26.18 -12.78 2.87
N PRO A 1088 -25.33 -13.20 3.84
CA PRO A 1088 -23.89 -13.46 3.61
C PRO A 1088 -23.64 -14.67 2.70
N ALA A 1089 -22.55 -14.63 1.92
CA ALA A 1089 -22.10 -15.75 1.11
C ALA A 1089 -21.23 -16.74 1.91
N PRO A 1090 -21.15 -18.04 1.55
CA PRO A 1090 -20.34 -19.02 2.27
C PRO A 1090 -18.84 -18.69 2.14
N GLY A 1091 -18.17 -18.45 3.28
CA GLY A 1091 -16.72 -18.20 3.35
C GLY A 1091 -16.29 -16.97 4.15
N ASP A 1092 -17.21 -16.11 4.59
CA ASP A 1092 -16.89 -14.94 5.40
C ASP A 1092 -16.49 -15.32 6.86
N ALA A 1093 -15.46 -14.66 7.41
CA ALA A 1093 -15.01 -14.92 8.77
C ALA A 1093 -16.02 -14.42 9.81
N ALA A 1094 -16.31 -15.25 10.83
CA ALA A 1094 -17.30 -14.95 11.87
C ALA A 1094 -16.79 -13.91 12.89
N MET A 1095 -17.62 -12.89 13.14
CA MET A 1095 -17.38 -11.82 14.12
C MET A 1095 -18.22 -12.03 15.38
N LYS A 1096 -17.67 -11.66 16.54
CA LYS A 1096 -18.35 -11.69 17.85
C LYS A 1096 -18.41 -10.29 18.46
N VAL A 1097 -19.61 -9.85 18.85
CA VAL A 1097 -19.85 -8.61 19.59
C VAL A 1097 -20.16 -8.98 21.04
N THR A 1098 -19.45 -8.39 22.01
CA THR A 1098 -19.66 -8.68 23.44
C THR A 1098 -19.84 -7.37 24.23
N PRO A 1099 -21.03 -7.11 24.82
CA PRO A 1099 -21.30 -5.91 25.60
C PRO A 1099 -20.86 -6.02 27.07
N TYR A 1100 -20.50 -4.88 27.67
CA TYR A 1100 -20.01 -4.70 29.04
C TYR A 1100 -20.53 -3.38 29.62
N PHE A 1101 -20.68 -3.32 30.95
CA PHE A 1101 -20.93 -2.09 31.69
C PHE A 1101 -19.64 -1.52 32.28
N THR A 1102 -19.52 -0.18 32.32
CA THR A 1102 -18.41 0.51 32.98
C THR A 1102 -18.90 1.64 33.90
N PRO A 1103 -18.56 1.61 35.20
CA PRO A 1103 -18.97 2.65 36.15
C PRO A 1103 -18.12 3.93 36.08
N THR A 1104 -17.02 3.96 35.31
CA THR A 1104 -16.14 5.13 35.18
C THR A 1104 -15.99 5.56 33.72
N THR A 1105 -15.72 6.85 33.50
CA THR A 1105 -15.33 7.41 32.19
C THR A 1105 -13.87 7.13 31.82
N SER A 1106 -13.12 6.50 32.72
CA SER A 1106 -11.70 6.16 32.58
C SER A 1106 -11.47 4.94 31.69
N ARG A 1107 -10.39 4.97 30.90
CA ARG A 1107 -9.96 3.90 29.98
C ARG A 1107 -9.57 2.58 30.67
N SER A 1108 -9.54 2.49 31.99
CA SER A 1108 -9.10 1.32 32.77
C SER A 1108 -10.14 0.74 33.73
N GLY A 1109 -11.41 1.13 33.61
CA GLY A 1109 -12.47 0.63 34.50
C GLY A 1109 -12.73 -0.89 34.37
N THR A 1110 -13.11 -1.52 35.49
CA THR A 1110 -13.55 -2.92 35.55
C THR A 1110 -14.76 -3.14 34.64
N LEU A 1111 -14.67 -4.10 33.72
CA LEU A 1111 -15.77 -4.49 32.82
C LEU A 1111 -16.70 -5.46 33.56
N ILE A 1112 -17.96 -5.07 33.72
CA ILE A 1112 -18.97 -5.86 34.44
C ILE A 1112 -20.01 -6.37 33.44
N SER A 1113 -20.55 -7.58 33.66
CA SER A 1113 -21.63 -8.12 32.81
C SER A 1113 -22.87 -7.22 32.88
N PRO A 1114 -23.44 -6.77 31.74
CA PRO A 1114 -24.60 -5.88 31.75
C PRO A 1114 -25.83 -6.43 32.47
N ALA A 1115 -26.00 -7.76 32.45
CA ALA A 1115 -27.13 -8.44 33.09
C ALA A 1115 -27.16 -8.28 34.63
N THR A 1116 -26.04 -7.87 35.24
CA THR A 1116 -25.92 -7.67 36.69
C THR A 1116 -26.18 -6.22 37.11
N VAL A 1117 -26.46 -5.32 36.17
CA VAL A 1117 -26.57 -3.87 36.40
C VAL A 1117 -28.05 -3.45 36.40
N SER A 1118 -28.46 -2.73 37.44
CA SER A 1118 -29.77 -2.07 37.52
C SER A 1118 -29.58 -0.55 37.59
N LEU A 1119 -30.30 0.18 36.74
CA LEU A 1119 -30.28 1.64 36.69
C LEU A 1119 -31.58 2.22 37.24
N LYS A 1120 -31.55 3.39 37.87
CA LYS A 1120 -32.79 4.12 38.22
C LYS A 1120 -33.32 4.86 37.00
N ALA A 1121 -34.64 5.12 36.95
CA ALA A 1121 -35.22 5.96 35.92
C ALA A 1121 -34.62 7.38 35.96
N ARG A 1122 -34.51 8.05 34.79
CA ARG A 1122 -33.90 9.38 34.60
C ARG A 1122 -32.41 9.49 34.96
N ASN A 1123 -31.66 8.41 34.81
CA ASN A 1123 -30.21 8.40 34.95
C ASN A 1123 -29.53 8.02 33.62
N SER A 1124 -28.23 8.26 33.55
CA SER A 1124 -27.41 7.86 32.41
C SER A 1124 -26.28 6.94 32.86
N ALA A 1125 -25.98 5.91 32.09
CA ALA A 1125 -24.85 5.04 32.37
C ALA A 1125 -24.12 4.66 31.08
N THR A 1126 -22.81 4.44 31.19
CA THR A 1126 -21.94 4.18 30.05
C THR A 1126 -21.75 2.69 29.85
N PHE A 1127 -21.96 2.22 28.63
CA PHE A 1127 -21.77 0.84 28.22
C PHE A 1127 -20.76 0.76 27.07
N LEU A 1128 -20.06 -0.37 27.01
CA LEU A 1128 -19.06 -0.68 26.00
C LEU A 1128 -19.42 -1.98 25.30
N ALA A 1129 -19.08 -2.14 24.03
CA ALA A 1129 -19.05 -3.43 23.38
C ALA A 1129 -17.72 -3.62 22.63
N SER A 1130 -17.14 -4.81 22.76
CA SER A 1130 -15.97 -5.20 21.97
C SER A 1130 -16.39 -6.04 20.77
N THR A 1131 -15.82 -5.75 19.60
CA THR A 1131 -15.98 -6.54 18.38
C THR A 1131 -14.67 -7.23 18.03
N LEU A 1132 -14.72 -8.56 17.95
CA LEU A 1132 -13.56 -9.44 17.79
C LEU A 1132 -13.83 -10.49 16.73
N PHE A 1133 -12.77 -11.02 16.13
CA PHE A 1133 -12.89 -12.28 15.42
C PHE A 1133 -13.20 -13.39 16.41
N ALA A 1134 -14.09 -14.32 16.03
CA ALA A 1134 -14.40 -15.48 16.85
C ALA A 1134 -13.15 -16.35 17.16
N SER A 1135 -12.10 -16.25 16.33
CA SER A 1135 -10.80 -16.93 16.49
C SER A 1135 -9.73 -16.13 17.27
N GLY A 1136 -10.02 -14.90 17.71
CA GLY A 1136 -9.08 -14.06 18.50
C GLY A 1136 -8.02 -13.28 17.70
N ASN A 1137 -8.07 -13.30 16.37
CA ASN A 1137 -7.04 -12.72 15.51
C ASN A 1137 -7.43 -11.29 15.05
N ASN A 1138 -6.87 -10.21 15.64
CA ASN A 1138 -7.45 -8.86 15.55
C ASN A 1138 -6.87 -7.92 14.46
N SER A 1139 -6.19 -8.44 13.44
CA SER A 1139 -5.56 -7.61 12.39
C SER A 1139 -6.58 -7.01 11.39
N GLY A 1140 -6.36 -5.75 10.99
CA GLY A 1140 -7.18 -5.06 9.99
C GLY A 1140 -8.57 -4.59 10.47
N LEU A 1141 -8.81 -4.57 11.79
CA LEU A 1141 -10.03 -4.03 12.39
C LEU A 1141 -10.04 -2.48 12.49
N LEU A 1142 -8.86 -1.84 12.47
CA LEU A 1142 -8.65 -0.40 12.56
C LEU A 1142 -9.48 0.46 11.59
N SER A 1143 -9.79 -0.05 10.39
CA SER A 1143 -10.54 0.68 9.35
C SER A 1143 -12.06 0.44 9.37
N LEU A 1144 -12.57 -0.37 10.29
CA LEU A 1144 -13.94 -0.91 10.25
C LEU A 1144 -14.88 -0.36 11.35
N GLY A 1145 -14.41 0.57 12.17
CA GLY A 1145 -15.19 1.14 13.28
C GLY A 1145 -16.49 1.85 12.86
N HIS A 1146 -16.61 2.24 11.59
CA HIS A 1146 -17.79 2.85 10.98
C HIS A 1146 -18.94 1.84 10.68
N LEU A 1147 -18.68 0.54 10.77
CA LEU A 1147 -19.66 -0.52 10.53
C LEU A 1147 -20.36 -0.99 11.81
N LEU A 1148 -20.08 -0.35 12.95
CA LEU A 1148 -20.67 -0.67 14.25
C LEU A 1148 -21.77 0.32 14.62
N GLU A 1149 -22.98 -0.18 14.78
CA GLU A 1149 -24.18 0.56 15.14
C GLU A 1149 -24.65 0.19 16.55
N VAL A 1150 -25.13 1.18 17.30
CA VAL A 1150 -25.76 0.98 18.61
C VAL A 1150 -27.11 1.67 18.61
N SER A 1151 -28.18 0.93 18.88
CA SER A 1151 -29.55 1.46 18.91
C SER A 1151 -30.33 0.89 20.09
N THR A 1152 -31.40 1.56 20.51
CA THR A 1152 -32.34 1.03 21.51
C THR A 1152 -33.50 0.33 20.80
N LEU A 1153 -33.90 -0.83 21.31
CA LEU A 1153 -35.12 -1.53 20.90
C LEU A 1153 -36.32 -1.14 21.78
N THR A 1154 -36.09 -0.38 22.86
CA THR A 1154 -37.10 0.04 23.84
C THR A 1154 -37.04 1.56 24.04
N PRO A 1155 -37.31 2.36 23.00
CA PRO A 1155 -37.14 3.81 23.03
C PRO A 1155 -38.03 4.53 24.05
N THR A 1156 -39.11 3.89 24.51
CA THR A 1156 -39.97 4.40 25.58
C THR A 1156 -39.35 4.23 26.98
N VAL A 1157 -38.43 3.29 27.15
CA VAL A 1157 -37.76 2.96 28.43
C VAL A 1157 -36.36 3.59 28.51
N CYS A 1158 -35.64 3.66 27.38
CA CYS A 1158 -34.30 4.25 27.34
C CYS A 1158 -33.90 4.73 25.95
N SER A 1159 -32.98 5.71 25.91
CA SER A 1159 -32.34 6.22 24.70
C SER A 1159 -30.83 5.99 24.71
N VAL A 1160 -30.20 6.03 23.54
CA VAL A 1160 -28.76 5.86 23.38
C VAL A 1160 -28.16 7.14 22.80
N THR A 1161 -27.12 7.67 23.42
CA THR A 1161 -26.40 8.89 23.01
C THR A 1161 -24.88 8.73 23.18
N GLY A 1162 -24.09 9.64 22.61
CA GLY A 1162 -22.64 9.68 22.85
C GLY A 1162 -21.91 8.42 22.37
N VAL A 1163 -22.29 7.89 21.21
CA VAL A 1163 -21.66 6.71 20.63
C VAL A 1163 -20.27 7.07 20.12
N THR A 1164 -19.23 6.42 20.63
CA THR A 1164 -17.83 6.68 20.23
C THR A 1164 -17.08 5.37 20.09
N THR A 1165 -16.33 5.21 19.01
CA THR A 1165 -15.58 3.98 18.70
C THR A 1165 -14.08 4.24 18.79
N TRP A 1166 -13.31 3.31 19.34
CA TRP A 1166 -11.84 3.37 19.35
C TRP A 1166 -11.22 1.98 19.24
N ASP A 1167 -9.95 1.95 18.86
CA ASP A 1167 -9.18 0.73 18.69
C ASP A 1167 -8.31 0.40 19.92
N ARG A 1168 -8.12 -0.90 20.20
CA ARG A 1168 -7.04 -1.43 21.03
C ARG A 1168 -6.42 -2.64 20.33
N THR A 1169 -5.17 -2.99 20.71
CA THR A 1169 -4.44 -4.21 20.29
C THR A 1169 -5.27 -5.51 20.41
N ALA A 1170 -6.34 -5.49 21.20
CA ALA A 1170 -7.25 -6.60 21.43
C ALA A 1170 -8.63 -6.47 20.75
N GLY A 1171 -8.92 -5.53 19.83
CA GLY A 1171 -10.20 -5.40 19.10
C GLY A 1171 -10.75 -3.97 18.94
N ILE A 1172 -11.93 -3.81 18.30
CA ILE A 1172 -12.64 -2.52 18.23
C ILE A 1172 -13.60 -2.40 19.41
N PHE A 1173 -13.58 -1.27 20.10
CA PHE A 1173 -14.50 -0.96 21.19
C PHE A 1173 -15.43 0.16 20.80
N THR A 1174 -16.73 -0.07 20.94
CA THR A 1174 -17.78 0.96 20.79
C THR A 1174 -18.34 1.27 22.16
N ARG A 1175 -18.37 2.55 22.51
CA ARG A 1175 -19.01 3.06 23.73
C ARG A 1175 -20.32 3.72 23.37
N ALA A 1176 -21.30 3.58 24.23
CA ALA A 1176 -22.56 4.29 24.13
C ALA A 1176 -23.07 4.65 25.54
N THR A 1177 -23.67 5.84 25.67
CA THR A 1177 -24.35 6.25 26.89
C THR A 1177 -25.82 5.87 26.77
N VAL A 1178 -26.31 5.09 27.72
CA VAL A 1178 -27.72 4.70 27.80
C VAL A 1178 -28.39 5.60 28.83
N ASN A 1179 -29.35 6.40 28.39
CA ASN A 1179 -30.16 7.26 29.26
C ASN A 1179 -31.50 6.57 29.53
N THR A 1180 -31.79 6.28 30.78
CA THR A 1180 -33.05 5.66 31.20
C THR A 1180 -34.13 6.72 31.34
N LEU A 1181 -35.32 6.44 30.82
CA LEU A 1181 -36.46 7.36 30.79
C LEU A 1181 -37.50 6.97 31.84
N THR A 1182 -37.94 5.71 31.83
CA THR A 1182 -38.96 5.16 32.73
C THR A 1182 -38.56 3.78 33.23
N ALA A 1183 -39.15 3.32 34.33
CA ALA A 1183 -38.94 1.96 34.83
C ALA A 1183 -39.39 0.90 33.80
N GLY A 1184 -38.62 -0.19 33.67
CA GLY A 1184 -38.83 -1.22 32.65
C GLY A 1184 -37.53 -1.94 32.27
N THR A 1185 -37.56 -2.78 31.24
CA THR A 1185 -36.35 -3.39 30.67
C THR A 1185 -35.86 -2.55 29.50
N CYS A 1186 -34.65 -2.03 29.59
CA CYS A 1186 -33.98 -1.30 28.53
C CYS A 1186 -33.17 -2.28 27.65
N SER A 1187 -33.63 -2.53 26.44
CA SER A 1187 -32.95 -3.37 25.44
C SER A 1187 -32.16 -2.53 24.45
N VAL A 1188 -30.86 -2.76 24.36
CA VAL A 1188 -29.91 -2.06 23.49
C VAL A 1188 -29.29 -3.04 22.50
N LEU A 1189 -29.44 -2.79 21.20
CA LEU A 1189 -28.86 -3.57 20.11
C LEU A 1189 -27.48 -3.04 19.74
N TRP A 1190 -26.49 -3.92 19.76
CA TRP A 1190 -25.13 -3.67 19.26
C TRP A 1190 -24.94 -4.49 17.97
N LYS A 1191 -24.66 -3.82 16.85
CA LYS A 1191 -24.67 -4.44 15.52
C LYS A 1191 -23.40 -4.10 14.75
N PHE A 1192 -22.80 -5.11 14.13
CA PHE A 1192 -21.77 -4.98 13.10
C PHE A 1192 -22.39 -5.29 11.73
N ASN A 1193 -22.36 -4.33 10.82
CA ASN A 1193 -23.06 -4.41 9.53
C ASN A 1193 -22.39 -5.31 8.47
N GLY A 1194 -21.20 -5.87 8.76
CA GLY A 1194 -20.47 -6.73 7.84
C GLY A 1194 -19.65 -5.95 6.79
N SER A 1195 -18.69 -6.61 6.16
CA SER A 1195 -17.91 -6.10 5.03
C SER A 1195 -17.45 -7.26 4.14
N LYS A 1196 -16.88 -6.98 2.96
CA LYS A 1196 -16.32 -8.04 2.09
C LYS A 1196 -15.31 -8.91 2.87
N GLY A 1197 -15.57 -10.21 3.01
CA GLY A 1197 -14.76 -11.17 3.79
C GLY A 1197 -15.11 -11.29 5.29
N ARG A 1198 -16.13 -10.56 5.79
CA ARG A 1198 -16.49 -10.46 7.23
C ARG A 1198 -18.00 -10.44 7.41
N ALA A 1199 -18.55 -11.44 8.08
CA ALA A 1199 -20.00 -11.57 8.25
C ALA A 1199 -20.56 -10.47 9.18
N ALA A 1200 -21.77 -10.01 8.87
CA ALA A 1200 -22.54 -9.16 9.78
C ALA A 1200 -22.90 -9.94 11.06
N THR A 1201 -22.93 -9.27 12.20
CA THR A 1201 -23.27 -9.89 13.50
C THR A 1201 -23.98 -8.87 14.39
N SER A 1202 -24.78 -9.32 15.36
CA SER A 1202 -25.42 -8.42 16.32
C SER A 1202 -25.66 -9.11 17.66
N THR A 1203 -25.80 -8.33 18.72
CA THR A 1203 -26.10 -8.81 20.07
C THR A 1203 -26.93 -7.78 20.79
N THR A 1204 -27.99 -8.23 21.45
CA THR A 1204 -28.85 -7.39 22.29
C THR A 1204 -28.40 -7.48 23.75
N MET A 1205 -28.39 -6.33 24.42
CA MET A 1205 -28.07 -6.17 25.83
C MET A 1205 -29.31 -5.66 26.55
N ASP A 1206 -29.79 -6.39 27.56
CA ASP A 1206 -30.91 -5.98 28.40
C ASP A 1206 -30.42 -5.45 29.75
N VAL A 1207 -30.90 -4.27 30.14
CA VAL A 1207 -30.58 -3.60 31.40
C VAL A 1207 -31.87 -3.30 32.16
N LYS A 1208 -31.93 -3.69 33.44
CA LYS A 1208 -33.11 -3.44 34.27
C LYS A 1208 -33.15 -1.99 34.72
N VAL A 1209 -34.25 -1.29 34.47
CA VAL A 1209 -34.50 0.06 34.95
C VAL A 1209 -35.53 0.01 36.09
N THR A 1210 -35.11 0.32 37.30
CA THR A 1210 -35.97 0.42 38.48
C THR A 1210 -36.53 1.84 38.62
N PRO A 1211 -37.68 2.02 39.31
CA PRO A 1211 -38.22 3.33 39.61
C PRO A 1211 -37.21 4.31 40.22
#